data_AF-A0A3R6DTK5-F1
#
_entry.id   AF-A0A3R6DTK5-F1
#
_cell.length_a   1.000
_cell.length_b   1.000
_cell.length_c   1.000
_cell.angle_alpha   90.00
_cell.angle_beta   90.00
_cell.angle_gamma   90.00
#
_symmetry.space_group_name_H-M   'P 1'
#
loop_
_entity.id
_entity.type
_entity.pdbx_description
1 polymer ?
#
loop_
_entity_poly.entity_id
_entity_poly.type
_entity_poly.pdbx_seq_one_letter_code
_entity_poly.pdbx_strand_id
1 'polypeptide(L)'
;MRILSTLCLTLLLGASGTAAMASSKASFAKKFKNVDIHRLVSVPGLVDCSNSAYQMRQAGFATVSNTPMRSSDTPANAASGQTYGWVTAPDASNWYFTQDITSRDSVFSEFYTAHFHESSKITLFDNNHKQVGSFSVKVPEGWKHVADITPYGPITKRLFDRDENSNEILVEFHDAFNGSNKYLTRAYDINTGEIKFEMEGTGLVFDASKGWNSYQRLIMTHESDEKYSIDVIAPPAYGQTDWTVEHTFNFDIDNKITYLQGSCFNCMNVDGTPYYVLAEYDKPFTNTDAGDGSKDIKQEPDNFLVLRTFDKNFDKVDSIRVSINAPEGTPYRSAAFGLFGNNDLSKGYFSNNGKLNYVVGLHDYAPALDGDLISYAVYDSENGKLKDICDKVTSNKRGLLNTIHGKSEQMWFLQTIGTSEGSGQQIQLVDVPSCEKVGVLPQSIDGNAISSNFDRYPTTANAQGYQYVIALSKAQSNEAGEVLAPIAWVNPDCTIDHVDRLNLGTKAENFTPLINSTSLNPYLFNTNDDMEYVYIAKKRREDGSNKLDNVLEVSTLDGTVIKSWRGDDNYVFSQASFPVMNDLGKRQMFVVFEDRANNKYDMNFYDLPFTKFEQGGTGTVEDPYLIATTGDFQQLALEPTKNYKMVADIDMSKAAQWWTPVKNFTGSLDGDGHTIYNLGVKTTEDHTGLFGTLDLSGIAKNLIFVNPTVEVTNTNQFAGVLAGETNYTYDGKGKATNVDSIFVYGAKIAGDDQSFIAAGGLVGSANLKTKINNCSFQGEITLPNSENVGGIVGQTRSGSSVNACYANVNATAKTVLGGIVGIAGTPHDYCKFTNCEVRGQLTAENAVGGFVGDNYFNEISNVVSHADIVATKKSGWNGYAAGGIIGVMESDWNGGAGFAKNCVFDGSVKVLQDGEEINAPATVHQIAGKTIADDEVSDGETPKKETRLSGNYTTNNVGSTDATSVDGAYKAAKEMGKDFFTGLQYAYGNTLAEPWKEDGSKIPTLYFNNIAKALAVSSDDVTVGTTDEGTAVVKVSVYGMENADLESDLDVSTSKDNAIVTFGEAHGNTIDLVIKGKKQGIDVVTVKFGEFSATINVTIFKNFVSGIENVEDAEALVIKAADGQISAEGANAIWVYSVNGKLVGKTSGAAFSTSGLTSGLYIVKATDKAGHKATAKFVIK
;
A
#
# COMPACT_ATOMS: atom_id res chain seq x y z
N MET A 1 10.44 25.53 -45.33
CA MET A 1 9.43 24.85 -44.49
C MET A 1 9.33 23.36 -44.86
N ARG A 2 10.39 22.62 -44.52
CA ARG A 2 10.51 21.15 -44.41
C ARG A 2 11.53 20.96 -43.29
N ILE A 3 11.48 19.85 -42.54
CA ILE A 3 12.18 19.63 -41.25
C ILE A 3 11.48 20.35 -40.08
N LEU A 4 10.32 19.81 -39.63
CA LEU A 4 9.73 20.02 -38.28
C LEU A 4 8.51 19.09 -38.07
N SER A 5 8.64 17.80 -38.45
CA SER A 5 7.49 16.90 -38.62
C SER A 5 7.75 15.47 -38.12
N THR A 6 8.40 15.32 -36.96
CA THR A 6 8.75 13.99 -36.41
C THR A 6 8.63 13.86 -34.89
N LEU A 7 8.10 14.88 -34.18
CA LEU A 7 7.80 14.80 -32.75
C LEU A 7 6.29 14.93 -32.42
N CYS A 8 5.52 15.65 -33.24
CA CYS A 8 4.13 15.99 -32.92
C CYS A 8 3.11 14.85 -33.11
N LEU A 9 3.50 13.69 -33.64
CA LEU A 9 2.55 12.59 -33.93
C LEU A 9 2.47 11.51 -32.82
N THR A 10 3.42 11.51 -31.87
CA THR A 10 3.43 10.62 -30.70
C THR A 10 3.01 11.33 -29.40
N LEU A 11 2.95 12.67 -29.39
CA LEU A 11 2.58 13.50 -28.23
C LEU A 11 1.09 13.89 -28.17
N LEU A 12 0.28 13.47 -29.15
CA LEU A 12 -1.16 13.80 -29.25
C LEU A 12 -2.09 12.77 -28.58
N LEU A 13 -1.54 11.67 -28.04
CA LEU A 13 -2.29 10.62 -27.36
C LEU A 13 -2.09 10.78 -25.84
N GLY A 14 -3.16 11.11 -25.11
CA GLY A 14 -3.13 11.38 -23.66
C GLY A 14 -3.71 12.73 -23.22
N ALA A 15 -4.55 13.38 -24.03
CA ALA A 15 -5.19 14.66 -23.68
C ALA A 15 -6.68 14.71 -24.11
N SER A 16 -7.51 13.86 -23.52
CA SER A 16 -8.97 14.06 -23.43
C SER A 16 -9.34 14.06 -21.95
N GLY A 17 -9.65 15.24 -21.40
CA GLY A 17 -9.66 15.50 -19.96
C GLY A 17 -9.32 16.94 -19.59
N THR A 18 -8.69 17.69 -20.50
CA THR A 18 -8.70 19.16 -20.52
C THR A 18 -9.02 19.63 -21.92
N ALA A 19 -10.31 19.84 -22.22
CA ALA A 19 -10.72 20.41 -23.49
C ALA A 19 -10.44 21.91 -23.55
N ALA A 20 -9.17 22.29 -23.72
CA ALA A 20 -8.78 23.56 -24.33
C ALA A 20 -7.30 23.64 -24.76
N MET A 21 -7.09 24.31 -25.89
CA MET A 21 -5.88 25.07 -26.24
C MET A 21 -4.66 24.34 -26.84
N ALA A 22 -4.83 23.93 -28.10
CA ALA A 22 -3.81 24.20 -29.11
C ALA A 22 -4.47 24.93 -30.31
N SER A 23 -4.54 26.27 -30.27
CA SER A 23 -4.99 27.09 -31.41
C SER A 23 -4.46 28.52 -31.36
N SER A 24 -4.21 29.09 -32.54
CA SER A 24 -3.32 30.21 -32.80
C SER A 24 -3.65 31.56 -32.10
N LYS A 25 -2.60 32.41 -32.01
CA LYS A 25 -2.50 33.67 -31.24
C LYS A 25 -3.55 34.76 -31.50
N ALA A 26 -4.41 34.62 -32.51
CA ALA A 26 -5.55 35.54 -32.71
C ALA A 26 -6.73 35.30 -31.75
N SER A 27 -6.68 34.26 -30.91
CA SER A 27 -7.81 33.83 -30.07
C SER A 27 -7.70 34.20 -28.58
N PHE A 28 -6.54 34.65 -28.09
CA PHE A 28 -6.23 34.66 -26.65
C PHE A 28 -7.17 35.55 -25.82
N ALA A 29 -7.56 36.72 -26.33
CA ALA A 29 -8.45 37.64 -25.60
C ALA A 29 -9.95 37.46 -25.89
N LYS A 30 -10.33 36.63 -26.87
CA LYS A 30 -11.73 36.17 -27.03
C LYS A 30 -12.05 34.96 -26.17
N LYS A 31 -11.04 34.19 -25.74
CA LYS A 31 -11.19 32.91 -25.04
C LYS A 31 -11.62 32.97 -23.58
N PHE A 32 -11.53 34.13 -22.92
CA PHE A 32 -11.69 34.23 -21.46
C PHE A 32 -12.74 35.23 -20.97
N LYS A 33 -13.45 35.98 -21.84
CA LYS A 33 -14.65 36.73 -21.40
C LYS A 33 -15.85 35.82 -21.06
N ASN A 34 -15.80 34.56 -21.47
CA ASN A 34 -16.69 33.50 -21.00
C ASN A 34 -15.80 32.48 -20.28
N VAL A 35 -15.73 32.53 -18.95
CA VAL A 35 -15.13 31.43 -18.19
C VAL A 35 -16.13 30.28 -18.27
N ASP A 36 -15.71 29.18 -18.88
CA ASP A 36 -16.48 27.94 -18.91
C ASP A 36 -16.85 27.54 -17.47
N ILE A 37 -18.15 27.49 -17.17
CA ILE A 37 -18.68 27.47 -15.80
C ILE A 37 -18.18 26.26 -14.99
N HIS A 38 -17.88 25.14 -15.67
CA HIS A 38 -17.24 23.96 -15.07
C HIS A 38 -15.83 24.21 -14.49
N ARG A 39 -15.19 25.35 -14.82
CA ARG A 39 -13.85 25.72 -14.31
C ARG A 39 -13.90 26.50 -13.00
N LEU A 40 -15.08 26.94 -12.56
CA LEU A 40 -15.21 27.75 -11.34
C LEU A 40 -15.04 26.90 -10.08
N VAL A 41 -15.48 25.65 -10.12
CA VAL A 41 -15.43 24.69 -9.01
C VAL A 41 -14.46 23.56 -9.32
N SER A 42 -13.69 23.14 -8.33
CA SER A 42 -13.04 21.83 -8.32
C SER A 42 -13.39 21.07 -7.04
N VAL A 43 -13.45 19.75 -7.16
CA VAL A 43 -13.34 18.82 -6.03
C VAL A 43 -12.10 17.96 -6.34
N PRO A 44 -11.04 17.94 -5.51
CA PRO A 44 -9.98 16.95 -5.64
C PRO A 44 -10.60 15.55 -5.52
N GLY A 45 -10.18 14.63 -6.39
CA GLY A 45 -10.97 13.43 -6.72
C GLY A 45 -11.81 13.56 -8.00
N LEU A 46 -11.89 14.75 -8.62
CA LEU A 46 -12.29 14.96 -10.02
C LEU A 46 -11.15 15.50 -10.92
N VAL A 47 -10.20 16.26 -10.36
CA VAL A 47 -8.96 16.69 -11.07
C VAL A 47 -7.86 15.63 -10.98
N ASP A 48 -7.79 14.92 -9.85
CA ASP A 48 -7.72 13.46 -9.92
C ASP A 48 -8.93 13.03 -10.73
N CYS A 49 -8.75 12.93 -12.05
CA CYS A 49 -9.53 11.99 -12.84
C CYS A 49 -9.61 10.73 -11.97
N SER A 50 -10.81 10.26 -11.59
CA SER A 50 -10.98 9.26 -10.51
C SER A 50 -9.91 8.17 -10.53
N ASN A 51 -9.59 7.48 -9.44
CA ASN A 51 -8.58 6.41 -9.52
C ASN A 51 -8.93 5.40 -10.65
N SER A 52 -10.21 5.24 -11.03
CA SER A 52 -10.64 4.70 -12.33
C SER A 52 -10.29 5.55 -13.58
N ALA A 53 -10.64 6.83 -13.71
CA ALA A 53 -10.33 7.67 -14.89
C ALA A 53 -8.86 8.13 -15.03
N TYR A 54 -8.07 8.28 -13.96
CA TYR A 54 -6.60 8.44 -14.03
C TYR A 54 -5.93 7.10 -14.30
N GLN A 55 -6.35 5.97 -13.71
CA GLN A 55 -5.85 4.65 -14.16
C GLN A 55 -6.31 4.31 -15.59
N MET A 56 -7.46 4.80 -16.08
CA MET A 56 -7.89 4.64 -17.48
C MET A 56 -7.16 5.58 -18.45
N ARG A 57 -6.77 6.78 -18.02
CA ARG A 57 -5.92 7.68 -18.83
C ARG A 57 -4.46 7.26 -18.79
N GLN A 58 -3.95 6.76 -17.66
CA GLN A 58 -2.68 6.04 -17.56
C GLN A 58 -2.73 4.67 -18.25
N ALA A 59 -3.90 4.04 -18.41
CA ALA A 59 -4.11 2.85 -19.26
C ALA A 59 -3.92 3.12 -20.77
N GLY A 60 -3.51 4.34 -21.15
CA GLY A 60 -2.77 4.60 -22.38
C GLY A 60 -3.57 4.65 -23.68
N PHE A 61 -4.86 4.27 -23.68
CA PHE A 61 -5.62 4.05 -24.92
C PHE A 61 -6.79 5.01 -25.11
N ALA A 62 -6.47 6.28 -25.29
CA ALA A 62 -7.39 7.29 -25.84
C ALA A 62 -7.20 7.42 -27.36
N THR A 63 -8.07 6.75 -28.14
CA THR A 63 -8.27 6.86 -29.61
C THR A 63 -7.17 6.33 -30.54
N VAL A 64 -7.47 5.28 -31.33
CA VAL A 64 -6.67 4.90 -32.51
C VAL A 64 -7.57 4.34 -33.62
N SER A 65 -7.58 4.97 -34.81
CA SER A 65 -8.48 4.55 -35.89
C SER A 65 -7.95 3.39 -36.75
N ASN A 66 -8.87 2.48 -37.10
CA ASN A 66 -8.88 1.46 -38.19
C ASN A 66 -8.31 0.01 -37.94
N THR A 67 -9.22 -0.95 -37.61
CA THR A 67 -9.39 -2.39 -38.07
C THR A 67 -8.31 -3.51 -37.78
N PRO A 68 -8.51 -4.87 -37.90
CA PRO A 68 -9.70 -5.74 -37.72
C PRO A 68 -9.65 -7.07 -36.88
N MET A 69 -10.86 -7.43 -36.42
CA MET A 69 -11.42 -8.64 -35.81
C MET A 69 -11.33 -8.83 -34.27
N ARG A 70 -12.52 -8.79 -33.64
CA ARG A 70 -12.83 -9.29 -32.28
C ARG A 70 -12.21 -10.67 -32.05
N SER A 71 -11.71 -10.93 -30.84
CA SER A 71 -11.04 -12.18 -30.46
C SER A 71 -11.89 -13.43 -30.76
N SER A 72 -11.24 -14.58 -30.90
CA SER A 72 -11.90 -15.90 -30.91
C SER A 72 -12.78 -16.15 -29.69
N ASP A 73 -12.49 -15.46 -28.59
CA ASP A 73 -12.99 -15.78 -27.27
C ASP A 73 -14.18 -14.89 -26.92
N THR A 74 -15.25 -15.54 -26.43
CA THR A 74 -16.45 -14.87 -25.93
C THR A 74 -16.11 -14.08 -24.66
N PRO A 75 -16.50 -12.79 -24.56
CA PRO A 75 -16.34 -12.05 -23.32
C PRO A 75 -17.27 -12.60 -22.22
N ALA A 76 -16.85 -12.46 -20.96
CA ALA A 76 -17.66 -12.81 -19.79
C ALA A 76 -18.94 -11.96 -19.71
N ASN A 77 -18.87 -10.71 -20.17
CA ASN A 77 -20.04 -9.86 -20.38
C ASN A 77 -19.85 -8.86 -21.52
N ALA A 78 -20.94 -8.35 -22.07
CA ALA A 78 -20.92 -7.29 -23.08
C ALA A 78 -22.16 -6.41 -23.02
N ALA A 79 -21.99 -5.12 -23.31
CA ALA A 79 -23.05 -4.12 -23.40
C ALA A 79 -22.80 -3.19 -24.60
N SER A 80 -23.85 -2.56 -25.14
CA SER A 80 -23.75 -1.71 -26.33
C SER A 80 -24.71 -0.52 -26.24
N GLY A 81 -24.24 0.67 -26.62
CA GLY A 81 -24.98 1.93 -26.59
C GLY A 81 -24.32 2.97 -27.51
N GLN A 82 -25.01 4.08 -27.80
CA GLN A 82 -24.45 5.16 -28.61
C GLN A 82 -23.41 6.00 -27.85
N THR A 83 -23.57 6.07 -26.52
CA THR A 83 -22.53 6.51 -25.59
C THR A 83 -22.49 5.57 -24.39
N TYR A 84 -21.42 5.64 -23.61
CA TYR A 84 -21.22 4.90 -22.37
C TYR A 84 -20.36 5.72 -21.41
N GLY A 85 -20.39 5.35 -20.13
CA GLY A 85 -19.57 5.98 -19.11
C GLY A 85 -19.59 5.22 -17.79
N TRP A 86 -18.87 5.76 -16.81
CA TRP A 86 -18.73 5.19 -15.47
C TRP A 86 -19.31 6.15 -14.44
N VAL A 87 -19.91 5.60 -13.39
CA VAL A 87 -20.43 6.32 -12.23
C VAL A 87 -20.07 5.59 -10.94
N THR A 88 -19.93 6.33 -9.85
CA THR A 88 -19.69 5.76 -8.53
C THR A 88 -21.03 5.38 -7.90
N ALA A 89 -21.16 4.14 -7.45
CA ALA A 89 -22.39 3.65 -6.81
C ALA A 89 -22.52 4.15 -5.36
N PRO A 90 -23.69 3.98 -4.72
CA PRO A 90 -23.89 4.41 -3.33
C PRO A 90 -23.02 3.68 -2.29
N ASP A 91 -22.44 2.54 -2.67
CA ASP A 91 -21.47 1.75 -1.89
C ASP A 91 -20.00 2.05 -2.27
N ALA A 92 -19.78 3.11 -3.06
CA ALA A 92 -18.51 3.50 -3.67
C ALA A 92 -17.93 2.54 -4.73
N SER A 93 -18.65 1.47 -5.11
CA SER A 93 -18.23 0.59 -6.21
C SER A 93 -18.34 1.28 -7.59
N ASN A 94 -17.62 0.77 -8.60
CA ASN A 94 -17.71 1.28 -9.97
C ASN A 94 -18.90 0.64 -10.70
N TRP A 95 -19.88 1.44 -11.12
CA TRP A 95 -20.93 1.05 -12.04
C TRP A 95 -20.70 1.69 -13.41
N TYR A 96 -21.33 1.15 -14.46
CA TYR A 96 -21.26 1.71 -15.81
C TYR A 96 -22.65 1.89 -16.41
N PHE A 97 -22.76 2.79 -17.39
CA PHE A 97 -24.00 3.05 -18.10
C PHE A 97 -23.84 2.98 -19.62
N THR A 98 -24.95 2.70 -20.30
CA THR A 98 -25.13 2.95 -21.74
C THR A 98 -26.21 4.00 -21.95
N GLN A 99 -26.12 4.74 -23.06
CA GLN A 99 -27.20 5.59 -23.54
C GLN A 99 -27.59 5.24 -24.98
N ASP A 100 -28.89 5.22 -25.27
CA ASP A 100 -29.44 5.36 -26.63
C ASP A 100 -30.04 6.77 -26.74
N ILE A 101 -29.54 7.60 -27.66
CA ILE A 101 -29.86 9.03 -27.76
C ILE A 101 -30.74 9.27 -29.00
N THR A 102 -31.91 9.87 -28.80
CA THR A 102 -32.75 10.36 -29.90
C THR A 102 -32.35 11.79 -30.22
N SER A 103 -31.99 12.05 -31.48
CA SER A 103 -31.52 13.35 -31.96
C SER A 103 -32.35 13.85 -33.14
N ARG A 104 -32.35 15.17 -33.34
CA ARG A 104 -32.97 15.88 -34.44
C ARG A 104 -31.96 16.73 -35.20
N ASP A 105 -32.14 16.81 -36.50
CA ASP A 105 -31.31 17.62 -37.39
C ASP A 105 -31.92 19.01 -37.58
N SER A 106 -31.06 20.01 -37.69
CA SER A 106 -31.43 21.39 -37.98
C SER A 106 -30.49 21.97 -39.04
N VAL A 107 -30.98 22.08 -40.28
CA VAL A 107 -30.21 22.67 -41.39
C VAL A 107 -30.00 24.16 -41.12
N PHE A 108 -28.75 24.56 -40.94
CA PHE A 108 -28.36 25.94 -40.64
C PHE A 108 -27.88 26.68 -41.89
N SER A 109 -27.22 25.97 -42.82
CA SER A 109 -26.86 26.46 -44.15
C SER A 109 -26.79 25.29 -45.14
N GLU A 110 -26.62 25.58 -46.43
CA GLU A 110 -26.40 24.55 -47.46
C GLU A 110 -25.12 23.70 -47.25
N PHE A 111 -24.22 24.13 -46.33
CA PHE A 111 -22.98 23.45 -45.98
C PHE A 111 -22.91 22.94 -44.53
N TYR A 112 -23.94 23.15 -43.70
CA TYR A 112 -23.91 22.77 -42.28
C TYR A 112 -25.30 22.42 -41.72
N THR A 113 -25.42 21.20 -41.21
CA THR A 113 -26.54 20.72 -40.38
C THR A 113 -26.04 20.62 -38.94
N ALA A 114 -26.77 21.22 -38.01
CA ALA A 114 -26.54 21.02 -36.58
C ALA A 114 -27.37 19.83 -36.09
N HIS A 115 -26.76 18.96 -35.29
CA HIS A 115 -27.42 17.84 -34.64
C HIS A 115 -27.68 18.21 -33.17
N PHE A 116 -28.92 18.05 -32.70
CA PHE A 116 -29.31 18.34 -31.33
C PHE A 116 -30.06 17.16 -30.73
N HIS A 117 -29.89 16.90 -29.44
CA HIS A 117 -30.59 15.83 -28.75
C HIS A 117 -32.02 16.22 -28.38
N GLU A 118 -32.92 15.23 -28.31
CA GLU A 118 -34.31 15.38 -27.86
C GLU A 118 -34.59 14.55 -26.59
N SER A 119 -33.98 13.37 -26.50
CA SER A 119 -34.09 12.48 -25.33
C SER A 119 -32.95 11.46 -25.30
N SER A 120 -32.71 10.88 -24.14
CA SER A 120 -31.76 9.79 -23.94
C SER A 120 -32.40 8.72 -23.07
N LYS A 121 -32.29 7.45 -23.47
CA LYS A 121 -32.57 6.32 -22.59
C LYS A 121 -31.26 5.90 -21.95
N ILE A 122 -31.17 5.99 -20.63
CA ILE A 122 -30.00 5.61 -19.83
C ILE A 122 -30.26 4.21 -19.24
N THR A 123 -29.26 3.34 -19.26
CA THR A 123 -29.32 2.01 -18.63
C THR A 123 -28.06 1.81 -17.81
N LEU A 124 -28.21 1.49 -16.52
CA LEU A 124 -27.11 1.30 -15.58
C LEU A 124 -26.91 -0.18 -15.26
N PHE A 125 -25.65 -0.56 -15.12
CA PHE A 125 -25.20 -1.91 -14.79
C PHE A 125 -24.30 -1.84 -13.55
N ASP A 126 -24.53 -2.75 -12.61
CA ASP A 126 -23.63 -2.93 -11.49
C ASP A 126 -22.30 -3.58 -11.90
N ASN A 127 -21.42 -3.69 -10.92
CA ASN A 127 -20.11 -4.29 -11.04
C ASN A 127 -20.14 -5.83 -11.32
N ASN A 128 -21.31 -6.47 -11.19
CA ASN A 128 -21.58 -7.85 -11.63
C ASN A 128 -22.25 -7.90 -13.02
N HIS A 129 -22.28 -6.78 -13.74
CA HIS A 129 -22.94 -6.58 -15.04
C HIS A 129 -24.46 -6.78 -15.04
N LYS A 130 -25.11 -6.80 -13.88
CA LYS A 130 -26.56 -6.89 -13.80
C LYS A 130 -27.14 -5.49 -13.99
N GLN A 131 -28.17 -5.38 -14.83
CA GLN A 131 -28.91 -4.13 -14.97
C GLN A 131 -29.58 -3.77 -13.63
N VAL A 132 -29.24 -2.60 -13.10
CA VAL A 132 -29.73 -2.08 -11.80
C VAL A 132 -30.73 -0.94 -11.95
N GLY A 133 -30.72 -0.22 -13.08
CA GLY A 133 -31.69 0.85 -13.36
C GLY A 133 -31.80 1.11 -14.86
N SER A 134 -32.94 1.63 -15.30
CA SER A 134 -33.07 2.19 -16.64
C SER A 134 -34.25 3.15 -16.71
N PHE A 135 -33.98 4.37 -17.19
CA PHE A 135 -34.94 5.46 -17.27
C PHE A 135 -34.69 6.27 -18.55
N SER A 136 -35.71 7.03 -18.97
CA SER A 136 -35.62 7.89 -20.15
C SER A 136 -35.72 9.35 -19.73
N VAL A 137 -34.71 10.14 -20.08
CA VAL A 137 -34.71 11.59 -19.89
C VAL A 137 -35.15 12.29 -21.16
N LYS A 138 -35.84 13.43 -21.02
CA LYS A 138 -36.26 14.29 -22.13
C LYS A 138 -35.68 15.68 -21.95
N VAL A 139 -35.32 16.31 -23.06
CA VAL A 139 -34.92 17.73 -23.08
C VAL A 139 -36.03 18.59 -22.43
N PRO A 140 -35.67 19.54 -21.55
CA PRO A 140 -36.64 20.41 -20.88
C PRO A 140 -37.44 21.27 -21.87
N GLU A 141 -38.64 21.70 -21.46
CA GLU A 141 -39.43 22.61 -22.28
C GLU A 141 -38.69 23.95 -22.47
N GLY A 142 -38.62 24.43 -23.71
CA GLY A 142 -37.92 25.68 -24.07
C GLY A 142 -36.44 25.52 -24.42
N TRP A 143 -35.81 24.41 -24.04
CA TRP A 143 -34.42 24.07 -24.41
C TRP A 143 -34.42 23.50 -25.83
N LYS A 144 -33.65 24.10 -26.74
CA LYS A 144 -33.80 23.85 -28.19
C LYS A 144 -32.52 23.35 -28.85
N HIS A 145 -31.36 23.75 -28.38
CA HIS A 145 -30.07 23.45 -29.00
C HIS A 145 -29.22 22.60 -28.06
N VAL A 146 -29.86 21.64 -27.38
CA VAL A 146 -29.17 20.70 -26.50
C VAL A 146 -28.18 19.88 -27.32
N ALA A 147 -26.90 20.13 -27.08
CA ALA A 147 -25.78 19.47 -27.73
C ALA A 147 -25.40 18.16 -27.01
N ASP A 148 -25.54 18.12 -25.68
CA ASP A 148 -25.15 16.99 -24.85
C ASP A 148 -26.20 16.69 -23.76
N ILE A 149 -26.34 15.39 -23.43
CA ILE A 149 -27.15 14.87 -22.30
C ILE A 149 -26.28 13.85 -21.55
N THR A 150 -25.69 14.26 -20.43
CA THR A 150 -24.58 13.51 -19.80
C THR A 150 -24.93 13.07 -18.38
N PRO A 151 -25.01 11.76 -18.09
CA PRO A 151 -25.06 11.24 -16.73
C PRO A 151 -23.68 11.35 -16.06
N TYR A 152 -23.62 11.79 -14.81
CA TYR A 152 -22.35 12.04 -14.12
C TYR A 152 -22.46 11.94 -12.59
N GLY A 153 -21.30 11.96 -11.93
CA GLY A 153 -21.19 11.99 -10.47
C GLY A 153 -21.42 10.64 -9.78
N PRO A 154 -21.39 10.61 -8.44
CA PRO A 154 -21.83 9.48 -7.65
C PRO A 154 -23.37 9.39 -7.64
N ILE A 155 -23.88 8.17 -7.56
CA ILE A 155 -25.29 7.89 -7.29
C ILE A 155 -25.51 8.05 -5.79
N THR A 156 -26.42 8.93 -5.39
CA THR A 156 -26.76 9.19 -3.98
C THR A 156 -28.07 8.50 -3.58
N LYS A 157 -28.38 8.49 -2.28
CA LYS A 157 -29.60 7.86 -1.72
C LYS A 157 -30.42 8.75 -0.81
N ARG A 158 -29.89 9.92 -0.46
CA ARG A 158 -30.47 10.79 0.58
C ARG A 158 -30.15 12.26 0.32
N LEU A 159 -29.61 12.60 -0.86
CA LEU A 159 -29.08 13.95 -1.12
C LEU A 159 -30.20 14.92 -1.50
N PHE A 160 -31.27 14.45 -2.15
CA PHE A 160 -32.33 15.32 -2.65
C PHE A 160 -33.68 15.06 -1.98
N ASP A 161 -34.07 13.79 -1.77
CA ASP A 161 -35.38 13.44 -1.17
C ASP A 161 -35.32 12.71 0.18
N ARG A 162 -34.12 12.33 0.63
CA ARG A 162 -33.85 11.59 1.88
C ARG A 162 -34.52 10.20 1.98
N ASP A 163 -35.09 9.67 0.90
CA ASP A 163 -35.64 8.31 0.85
C ASP A 163 -34.52 7.29 0.56
N GLU A 164 -34.17 6.45 1.54
CA GLU A 164 -33.08 5.47 1.40
C GLU A 164 -33.28 4.42 0.30
N ASN A 165 -34.49 4.36 -0.27
CA ASN A 165 -34.88 3.53 -1.40
C ASN A 165 -34.70 4.23 -2.76
N SER A 166 -34.59 5.57 -2.79
CA SER A 166 -34.23 6.31 -4.01
C SER A 166 -32.74 6.07 -4.32
N ASN A 167 -32.42 5.97 -5.61
CA ASN A 167 -31.04 5.88 -6.10
C ASN A 167 -30.86 7.01 -7.13
N GLU A 168 -30.35 8.14 -6.66
CA GLU A 168 -30.39 9.45 -7.32
C GLU A 168 -29.13 9.64 -8.18
N ILE A 169 -29.25 9.78 -9.51
CA ILE A 169 -28.12 10.08 -10.42
C ILE A 169 -28.27 11.48 -11.03
N LEU A 170 -27.16 12.22 -11.13
CA LEU A 170 -27.14 13.51 -11.84
C LEU A 170 -27.07 13.33 -13.36
N VAL A 171 -27.84 14.13 -14.07
CA VAL A 171 -27.84 14.25 -15.53
C VAL A 171 -27.79 15.73 -15.88
N GLU A 172 -26.79 16.11 -16.67
CA GLU A 172 -26.62 17.46 -17.20
C GLU A 172 -27.21 17.57 -18.61
N PHE A 173 -27.78 18.73 -18.92
CA PHE A 173 -28.19 19.15 -20.26
C PHE A 173 -27.43 20.43 -20.63
N HIS A 174 -26.77 20.43 -21.80
CA HIS A 174 -26.03 21.58 -22.31
C HIS A 174 -26.68 22.13 -23.58
N ASP A 175 -27.32 23.30 -23.52
CA ASP A 175 -27.83 24.03 -24.71
C ASP A 175 -26.72 24.97 -25.20
N ALA A 176 -26.20 24.71 -26.39
CA ALA A 176 -25.02 25.37 -26.94
C ALA A 176 -25.33 25.92 -28.34
N PHE A 177 -25.53 27.24 -28.46
CA PHE A 177 -25.88 27.86 -29.74
C PHE A 177 -25.38 29.29 -29.89
N ASN A 178 -24.79 29.61 -31.05
CA ASN A 178 -24.28 30.94 -31.40
C ASN A 178 -23.34 31.59 -30.35
N GLY A 179 -22.67 30.79 -29.52
CA GLY A 179 -21.76 31.27 -28.48
C GLY A 179 -22.43 31.55 -27.12
N SER A 180 -23.73 31.29 -26.99
CA SER A 180 -24.41 31.17 -25.69
C SER A 180 -24.38 29.72 -25.24
N ASN A 181 -23.99 29.49 -23.99
CA ASN A 181 -24.10 28.21 -23.30
C ASN A 181 -25.16 28.33 -22.21
N LYS A 182 -25.92 27.25 -21.98
CA LYS A 182 -26.77 27.08 -20.81
C LYS A 182 -26.65 25.66 -20.29
N TYR A 183 -26.73 25.50 -18.98
CA TYR A 183 -26.62 24.22 -18.30
C TYR A 183 -27.83 23.99 -17.41
N LEU A 184 -28.32 22.76 -17.34
CA LEU A 184 -29.34 22.34 -16.38
C LEU A 184 -28.89 21.04 -15.72
N THR A 185 -28.86 21.02 -14.40
CA THR A 185 -28.60 19.83 -13.60
C THR A 185 -29.91 19.25 -13.08
N ARG A 186 -30.14 17.95 -13.32
CA ARG A 186 -31.25 17.19 -12.73
C ARG A 186 -30.76 15.96 -12.01
N ALA A 187 -31.34 15.64 -10.85
CA ALA A 187 -31.22 14.31 -10.26
C ALA A 187 -32.42 13.45 -10.64
N TYR A 188 -32.19 12.23 -11.09
CA TYR A 188 -33.21 11.24 -11.42
C TYR A 188 -33.08 10.02 -10.50
N ASP A 189 -34.19 9.50 -9.96
CA ASP A 189 -34.17 8.16 -9.36
C ASP A 189 -34.09 7.09 -10.47
N ILE A 190 -33.02 6.28 -10.48
CA ILE A 190 -32.78 5.28 -11.54
C ILE A 190 -33.83 4.17 -11.58
N ASN A 191 -34.59 3.98 -10.48
CA ASN A 191 -35.61 2.94 -10.36
C ASN A 191 -36.93 3.34 -11.03
N THR A 192 -37.34 4.61 -10.88
CA THR A 192 -38.63 5.13 -11.35
C THR A 192 -38.54 6.09 -12.53
N GLY A 193 -37.40 6.74 -12.73
CA GLY A 193 -37.23 7.87 -13.63
C GLY A 193 -37.84 9.18 -13.13
N GLU A 194 -38.25 9.25 -11.85
CA GLU A 194 -38.73 10.49 -11.23
C GLU A 194 -37.59 11.51 -11.06
N ILE A 195 -37.88 12.79 -11.32
CA ILE A 195 -36.95 13.89 -11.06
C ILE A 195 -37.00 14.22 -9.57
N LYS A 196 -35.86 14.07 -8.88
CA LYS A 196 -35.69 14.38 -7.45
C LYS A 196 -35.11 15.78 -7.21
N PHE A 197 -34.39 16.31 -8.20
CA PHE A 197 -33.79 17.66 -8.18
C PHE A 197 -33.77 18.25 -9.58
N GLU A 198 -33.95 19.56 -9.71
CA GLU A 198 -33.77 20.32 -10.96
C GLU A 198 -33.32 21.75 -10.63
N MET A 199 -32.22 22.21 -11.23
CA MET A 199 -31.72 23.58 -11.08
C MET A 199 -30.89 24.02 -12.30
N GLU A 200 -31.05 25.26 -12.76
CA GLU A 200 -30.22 25.83 -13.84
C GLU A 200 -28.79 26.08 -13.36
N GLY A 201 -27.82 25.67 -14.19
CA GLY A 201 -26.39 25.66 -13.90
C GLY A 201 -25.77 24.25 -13.96
N THR A 202 -24.46 24.16 -13.68
CA THR A 202 -23.74 22.87 -13.51
C THR A 202 -23.48 22.60 -12.03
N GLY A 203 -23.62 21.34 -11.63
CA GLY A 203 -23.48 20.88 -10.25
C GLY A 203 -22.39 19.83 -10.10
N LEU A 204 -21.84 19.67 -8.90
CA LEU A 204 -20.88 18.60 -8.57
C LEU A 204 -21.15 18.08 -7.15
N VAL A 205 -21.20 16.76 -6.96
CA VAL A 205 -21.31 16.17 -5.60
C VAL A 205 -19.95 16.21 -4.93
N PHE A 206 -19.90 16.80 -3.73
CA PHE A 206 -18.78 16.73 -2.81
C PHE A 206 -19.12 15.75 -1.68
N ASP A 207 -18.32 14.69 -1.53
CA ASP A 207 -18.44 13.71 -0.45
C ASP A 207 -17.18 13.73 0.42
N ALA A 208 -17.36 13.97 1.72
CA ALA A 208 -16.34 13.90 2.75
C ALA A 208 -16.76 12.97 3.91
N SER A 209 -17.62 11.99 3.62
CA SER A 209 -18.08 11.00 4.59
C SER A 209 -16.93 10.12 5.09
N LYS A 210 -16.95 9.74 6.37
CA LYS A 210 -15.94 8.87 7.00
C LYS A 210 -16.58 7.96 8.04
N GLY A 211 -16.57 6.65 7.77
CA GLY A 211 -17.26 5.65 8.59
C GLY A 211 -18.75 5.97 8.70
N TRP A 212 -19.27 6.04 9.92
CA TRP A 212 -20.68 6.36 10.20
C TRP A 212 -21.05 7.85 10.03
N ASN A 213 -20.07 8.74 9.86
CA ASN A 213 -20.31 10.17 9.68
C ASN A 213 -20.49 10.49 8.19
N SER A 214 -21.70 10.84 7.76
CA SER A 214 -21.95 11.29 6.39
C SER A 214 -21.75 12.81 6.24
N TYR A 215 -21.11 13.23 5.15
CA TYR A 215 -21.03 14.62 4.71
C TYR A 215 -21.06 14.67 3.18
N GLN A 216 -22.26 14.74 2.61
CA GLN A 216 -22.48 14.94 1.18
C GLN A 216 -23.10 16.32 0.93
N ARG A 217 -22.65 17.00 -0.13
CA ARG A 217 -23.19 18.28 -0.61
C ARG A 217 -23.27 18.28 -2.13
N LEU A 218 -24.27 18.93 -2.70
CA LEU A 218 -24.24 19.34 -4.12
C LEU A 218 -23.68 20.76 -4.18
N ILE A 219 -22.60 20.95 -4.95
CA ILE A 219 -21.99 22.26 -5.20
C ILE A 219 -22.53 22.75 -6.54
N MET A 220 -23.47 23.69 -6.50
CA MET A 220 -24.14 24.24 -7.68
C MET A 220 -23.50 25.56 -8.11
N THR A 221 -23.35 25.78 -9.41
CA THR A 221 -22.80 27.03 -9.97
C THR A 221 -23.80 27.74 -10.86
N HIS A 222 -23.85 29.06 -10.75
CA HIS A 222 -24.75 29.93 -11.50
C HIS A 222 -23.98 31.13 -12.06
N GLU A 223 -24.38 31.58 -13.26
CA GLU A 223 -23.82 32.76 -13.93
C GLU A 223 -24.91 33.83 -14.10
N SER A 224 -24.51 35.09 -13.94
CA SER A 224 -25.30 36.29 -14.22
C SER A 224 -24.41 37.33 -14.91
N ASP A 225 -24.98 38.41 -15.44
CA ASP A 225 -24.23 39.43 -16.19
C ASP A 225 -23.04 40.06 -15.42
N GLU A 226 -23.05 40.02 -14.08
CA GLU A 226 -22.02 40.63 -13.22
C GLU A 226 -21.33 39.66 -12.25
N LYS A 227 -21.92 38.49 -11.95
CA LYS A 227 -21.48 37.58 -10.87
C LYS A 227 -21.61 36.10 -11.18
N TYR A 228 -20.65 35.33 -10.66
CA TYR A 228 -20.80 33.91 -10.41
C TYR A 228 -21.28 33.67 -8.98
N SER A 229 -22.29 32.82 -8.81
CA SER A 229 -22.77 32.35 -7.51
C SER A 229 -22.54 30.86 -7.38
N ILE A 230 -22.09 30.41 -6.21
CA ILE A 230 -21.81 29.01 -5.93
C ILE A 230 -22.56 28.59 -4.66
N ASP A 231 -23.60 27.80 -4.85
CA ASP A 231 -24.47 27.31 -3.78
C ASP A 231 -23.95 25.96 -3.24
N VAL A 232 -23.78 25.88 -1.92
CA VAL A 232 -23.51 24.64 -1.20
C VAL A 232 -24.84 24.09 -0.70
N ILE A 233 -25.37 23.11 -1.43
CA ILE A 233 -26.67 22.48 -1.19
C ILE A 233 -26.50 21.24 -0.32
N ALA A 234 -27.30 21.16 0.74
CA ALA A 234 -27.30 20.07 1.70
C ALA A 234 -28.55 19.18 1.61
N PRO A 235 -28.43 17.90 2.01
CA PRO A 235 -29.57 17.00 2.10
C PRO A 235 -30.65 17.52 3.05
N PRO A 236 -31.92 17.09 2.88
CA PRO A 236 -33.02 17.49 3.76
C PRO A 236 -32.70 17.24 5.24
N ALA A 237 -32.94 18.22 6.11
CA ALA A 237 -32.70 18.06 7.55
C ALA A 237 -33.71 17.10 8.20
N TYR A 238 -33.52 16.80 9.49
CA TYR A 238 -34.46 15.93 10.21
C TYR A 238 -35.87 16.55 10.27
N GLY A 239 -36.83 15.91 9.60
CA GLY A 239 -38.22 16.37 9.51
C GLY A 239 -38.52 17.29 8.34
N GLN A 240 -37.55 17.53 7.44
CA GLN A 240 -37.75 18.19 6.15
C GLN A 240 -37.79 17.14 5.02
N THR A 241 -38.46 17.50 3.93
CA THR A 241 -38.54 16.73 2.68
C THR A 241 -37.59 17.22 1.60
N ASP A 242 -37.21 18.50 1.67
CA ASP A 242 -36.53 19.20 0.59
C ASP A 242 -35.10 19.56 1.03
N TRP A 243 -34.16 19.52 0.08
CA TRP A 243 -32.79 20.00 0.22
C TRP A 243 -32.75 21.50 0.52
N THR A 244 -31.62 22.00 1.02
CA THR A 244 -31.46 23.43 1.35
C THR A 244 -30.11 23.98 0.91
N VAL A 245 -30.08 25.22 0.44
CA VAL A 245 -28.81 25.97 0.26
C VAL A 245 -28.33 26.38 1.65
N GLU A 246 -27.25 25.78 2.14
CA GLU A 246 -26.64 26.14 3.43
C GLU A 246 -25.79 27.40 3.33
N HIS A 247 -25.15 27.63 2.17
CA HIS A 247 -24.30 28.79 1.92
C HIS A 247 -24.23 29.14 0.43
N THR A 248 -24.08 30.42 0.11
CA THR A 248 -23.82 30.90 -1.26
C THR A 248 -22.55 31.74 -1.28
N PHE A 249 -21.51 31.25 -1.95
CA PHE A 249 -20.33 32.05 -2.26
C PHE A 249 -20.58 32.88 -3.52
N ASN A 250 -20.02 34.10 -3.58
CA ASN A 250 -20.21 35.02 -4.70
C ASN A 250 -18.85 35.52 -5.18
N PHE A 251 -18.66 35.55 -6.50
CA PHE A 251 -17.48 36.13 -7.15
C PHE A 251 -17.94 37.14 -8.19
N ASP A 252 -17.31 38.31 -8.21
CA ASP A 252 -17.53 39.29 -9.28
C ASP A 252 -16.83 38.79 -10.56
N ILE A 253 -17.47 38.93 -11.74
CA ILE A 253 -16.89 38.49 -13.01
C ILE A 253 -15.85 39.53 -13.48
N ASP A 254 -14.67 39.47 -12.88
CA ASP A 254 -13.57 40.39 -13.15
C ASP A 254 -12.20 39.69 -13.32
N ASN A 255 -11.21 40.49 -13.71
CA ASN A 255 -9.86 40.03 -13.99
C ASN A 255 -9.10 39.49 -12.75
N LYS A 256 -9.68 39.45 -11.54
CA LYS A 256 -9.12 38.73 -10.39
C LYS A 256 -9.34 37.22 -10.48
N ILE A 257 -10.36 36.78 -11.20
CA ILE A 257 -10.65 35.34 -11.42
C ILE A 257 -10.46 34.91 -12.88
N THR A 258 -10.72 35.78 -13.86
CA THR A 258 -10.64 35.47 -15.30
C THR A 258 -9.28 34.92 -15.78
N TYR A 259 -8.20 35.25 -15.06
CA TYR A 259 -6.82 34.83 -15.39
C TYR A 259 -6.23 33.84 -14.38
N LEU A 260 -7.04 33.20 -13.54
CA LEU A 260 -6.62 32.04 -12.75
C LEU A 260 -6.37 30.85 -13.68
N GLN A 261 -5.36 30.04 -13.34
CA GLN A 261 -5.09 28.80 -14.07
C GLN A 261 -5.80 27.58 -13.44
N GLY A 262 -6.20 27.68 -12.17
CA GLY A 262 -7.05 26.70 -11.46
C GLY A 262 -8.40 27.29 -11.06
N SER A 263 -9.23 26.49 -10.38
CA SER A 263 -10.61 26.88 -9.99
C SER A 263 -10.65 27.95 -8.90
N CYS A 264 -11.60 28.88 -8.99
CA CYS A 264 -11.80 29.93 -7.98
C CYS A 264 -12.46 29.40 -6.69
N PHE A 265 -13.06 28.22 -6.72
CA PHE A 265 -13.66 27.52 -5.58
C PHE A 265 -13.23 26.04 -5.57
N ASN A 266 -12.74 25.54 -4.44
CA ASN A 266 -12.15 24.20 -4.34
C ASN A 266 -12.66 23.49 -3.08
N CYS A 267 -13.36 22.36 -3.21
CA CYS A 267 -13.91 21.59 -2.09
C CYS A 267 -12.94 20.45 -1.70
N MET A 268 -12.18 20.62 -0.63
CA MET A 268 -11.07 19.74 -0.25
C MET A 268 -11.48 18.84 0.93
N ASN A 269 -11.18 17.54 0.87
CA ASN A 269 -11.32 16.62 2.01
C ASN A 269 -9.94 16.31 2.58
N VAL A 270 -9.67 16.73 3.81
CA VAL A 270 -8.39 16.50 4.50
C VAL A 270 -8.64 15.61 5.72
N ASP A 271 -8.17 14.36 5.65
CA ASP A 271 -8.31 13.32 6.68
C ASP A 271 -9.76 12.97 7.09
N GLY A 272 -10.76 13.30 6.27
CA GLY A 272 -12.20 13.20 6.60
C GLY A 272 -12.79 14.50 7.13
N THR A 273 -12.08 15.62 7.01
CA THR A 273 -12.58 16.96 7.35
C THR A 273 -12.80 17.76 6.06
N PRO A 274 -14.03 18.20 5.76
CA PRO A 274 -14.31 19.02 4.59
C PRO A 274 -13.89 20.48 4.80
N TYR A 275 -13.28 21.04 3.76
CA TYR A 275 -12.82 22.42 3.66
C TYR A 275 -13.22 23.03 2.31
N TYR A 276 -13.48 24.34 2.28
CA TYR A 276 -13.73 25.10 1.06
C TYR A 276 -12.63 26.15 0.87
N VAL A 277 -11.92 26.13 -0.26
CA VAL A 277 -10.84 27.09 -0.55
C VAL A 277 -11.23 27.98 -1.72
N LEU A 278 -11.38 29.27 -1.41
CA LEU A 278 -11.62 30.33 -2.39
C LEU A 278 -10.29 30.87 -2.88
N ALA A 279 -10.13 30.99 -4.19
CA ALA A 279 -8.94 31.48 -4.88
C ALA A 279 -9.29 32.70 -5.75
N GLU A 280 -8.60 33.82 -5.53
CA GLU A 280 -8.72 35.05 -6.31
C GLU A 280 -7.40 35.83 -6.32
N TYR A 281 -7.17 36.69 -7.30
CA TYR A 281 -6.08 37.67 -7.20
C TYR A 281 -6.49 38.89 -6.36
N ASP A 282 -5.56 39.37 -5.53
CA ASP A 282 -5.72 40.52 -4.62
C ASP A 282 -6.06 41.82 -5.39
N LYS A 283 -5.48 41.96 -6.59
CA LYS A 283 -5.80 42.99 -7.59
C LYS A 283 -6.23 42.30 -8.90
N PRO A 284 -6.99 42.97 -9.77
CA PRO A 284 -7.19 42.52 -11.15
C PRO A 284 -5.85 42.11 -11.81
N PHE A 285 -5.80 40.94 -12.45
CA PHE A 285 -4.56 40.43 -13.08
C PHE A 285 -3.98 41.40 -14.11
N THR A 286 -4.87 42.07 -14.85
CA THR A 286 -4.57 43.15 -15.78
C THR A 286 -5.70 44.19 -15.76
N ASN A 287 -5.37 45.47 -15.90
CA ASN A 287 -6.35 46.52 -16.21
C ASN A 287 -6.57 46.73 -17.73
N THR A 288 -6.00 45.85 -18.58
CA THR A 288 -6.10 45.96 -20.04
C THR A 288 -7.36 45.25 -20.55
N ASP A 289 -8.39 46.01 -20.96
CA ASP A 289 -9.51 45.42 -21.70
C ASP A 289 -9.06 45.06 -23.12
N ALA A 290 -8.73 43.78 -23.29
CA ALA A 290 -8.11 43.21 -24.48
C ALA A 290 -9.13 42.63 -25.48
N GLY A 291 -10.44 42.93 -25.35
CA GLY A 291 -11.57 42.16 -25.92
C GLY A 291 -11.62 41.85 -27.43
N ASP A 292 -10.67 42.28 -28.25
CA ASP A 292 -10.51 41.89 -29.66
C ASP A 292 -9.21 41.12 -29.98
N GLY A 293 -8.29 40.98 -29.02
CA GLY A 293 -6.98 40.32 -29.19
C GLY A 293 -5.88 41.19 -29.78
N SER A 294 -6.10 42.51 -29.93
CA SER A 294 -5.14 43.43 -30.56
C SER A 294 -4.08 44.04 -29.62
N LYS A 295 -4.16 43.79 -28.31
CA LYS A 295 -3.29 44.39 -27.27
C LYS A 295 -2.58 43.31 -26.46
N ASP A 296 -1.30 43.54 -26.20
CA ASP A 296 -0.52 42.72 -25.27
C ASP A 296 -1.08 42.85 -23.84
N ILE A 297 -1.20 41.71 -23.15
CA ILE A 297 -1.63 41.68 -21.74
C ILE A 297 -0.47 42.16 -20.87
N LYS A 298 -0.71 43.22 -20.09
CA LYS A 298 0.23 43.68 -19.06
C LYS A 298 -0.27 43.26 -17.67
N GLN A 299 0.53 42.47 -16.97
CA GLN A 299 0.25 42.07 -15.59
C GLN A 299 0.36 43.27 -14.63
N GLU A 300 -0.56 43.37 -13.66
CA GLU A 300 -0.48 44.36 -12.59
C GLU A 300 0.63 43.99 -11.57
N PRO A 301 1.52 44.93 -11.21
CA PRO A 301 2.63 44.65 -10.31
C PRO A 301 2.19 44.54 -8.84
N ASP A 302 3.01 43.82 -8.07
CA ASP A 302 2.83 43.54 -6.63
C ASP A 302 1.47 42.92 -6.34
N ASN A 303 1.13 41.90 -7.12
CA ASN A 303 -0.13 41.18 -7.04
C ASN A 303 0.10 39.78 -6.42
N PHE A 304 -0.95 39.22 -5.85
CA PHE A 304 -0.92 37.97 -5.10
C PHE A 304 -2.14 37.11 -5.45
N LEU A 305 -1.94 35.80 -5.60
CA LEU A 305 -3.02 34.83 -5.42
C LEU A 305 -3.34 34.78 -3.92
N VAL A 306 -4.60 35.02 -3.56
CA VAL A 306 -5.12 34.92 -2.21
C VAL A 306 -5.93 33.64 -2.12
N LEU A 307 -5.54 32.74 -1.22
CA LEU A 307 -6.34 31.58 -0.87
C LEU A 307 -7.02 31.83 0.47
N ARG A 308 -8.33 31.60 0.58
CA ARG A 308 -9.10 31.71 1.83
C ARG A 308 -9.77 30.37 2.10
N THR A 309 -9.43 29.74 3.22
CA THR A 309 -9.92 28.41 3.59
C THR A 309 -10.99 28.53 4.68
N PHE A 310 -12.13 27.89 4.42
CA PHE A 310 -13.28 27.80 5.30
C PHE A 310 -13.49 26.34 5.70
N ASP A 311 -13.99 26.09 6.90
CA ASP A 311 -14.36 24.74 7.35
C ASP A 311 -15.78 24.35 6.91
N LYS A 312 -16.23 23.18 7.39
CA LYS A 312 -17.57 22.64 7.13
C LYS A 312 -18.74 23.49 7.63
N ASN A 313 -18.50 24.46 8.51
CA ASN A 313 -19.48 25.41 9.04
C ASN A 313 -19.42 26.76 8.30
N PHE A 314 -18.58 26.86 7.27
CA PHE A 314 -18.27 28.09 6.53
C PHE A 314 -17.56 29.16 7.37
N ASP A 315 -16.92 28.76 8.49
CA ASP A 315 -16.05 29.64 9.27
C ASP A 315 -14.67 29.70 8.61
N LYS A 316 -14.14 30.91 8.40
CA LYS A 316 -12.80 31.10 7.84
C LYS A 316 -11.74 30.64 8.86
N VAL A 317 -11.08 29.53 8.58
CA VAL A 317 -10.05 28.94 9.44
C VAL A 317 -8.62 29.33 9.05
N ASP A 318 -8.35 29.62 7.78
CA ASP A 318 -7.00 29.98 7.32
C ASP A 318 -7.01 30.87 6.06
N SER A 319 -5.88 31.51 5.74
CA SER A 319 -5.66 32.20 4.46
C SER A 319 -4.18 32.49 4.21
N ILE A 320 -3.74 32.23 2.97
CA ILE A 320 -2.38 32.54 2.50
C ILE A 320 -2.40 33.52 1.31
N ARG A 321 -1.25 34.17 1.06
CA ARG A 321 -1.02 35.04 -0.10
C ARG A 321 0.26 34.62 -0.80
N VAL A 322 0.16 34.23 -2.08
CA VAL A 322 1.29 33.80 -2.91
C VAL A 322 1.57 34.87 -3.95
N SER A 323 2.79 35.40 -3.98
CA SER A 323 3.16 36.43 -4.96
C SER A 323 3.17 35.86 -6.37
N ILE A 324 2.49 36.55 -7.28
CA ILE A 324 2.49 36.24 -8.71
C ILE A 324 3.40 37.17 -9.52
N ASN A 325 4.27 37.93 -8.87
CA ASN A 325 5.24 38.79 -9.56
C ASN A 325 6.10 37.94 -10.51
N ALA A 326 6.08 38.29 -11.80
CA ALA A 326 6.82 37.59 -12.85
C ALA A 326 8.35 37.74 -12.64
N PRO A 327 9.15 36.67 -12.85
CA PRO A 327 10.61 36.75 -12.88
C PRO A 327 11.13 37.70 -13.96
N GLU A 328 12.37 38.16 -13.81
CA GLU A 328 13.04 38.95 -14.85
C GLU A 328 13.11 38.16 -16.16
N GLY A 329 12.60 38.75 -17.25
CA GLY A 329 12.51 38.12 -18.58
C GLY A 329 11.21 37.36 -18.86
N THR A 330 10.37 37.10 -17.84
CA THR A 330 9.04 36.49 -18.02
C THR A 330 8.00 37.60 -18.27
N PRO A 331 7.18 37.56 -19.35
CA PRO A 331 6.21 38.62 -19.65
C PRO A 331 5.08 38.76 -18.61
N TYR A 332 4.60 37.64 -18.08
CA TYR A 332 3.62 37.56 -17.01
C TYR A 332 3.68 36.19 -16.32
N ARG A 333 3.28 36.16 -15.05
CA ARG A 333 3.13 34.94 -14.24
C ARG A 333 1.70 34.85 -13.70
N SER A 334 1.01 33.75 -13.98
CA SER A 334 -0.28 33.41 -13.37
C SER A 334 -0.10 32.30 -12.33
N ALA A 335 -1.17 31.93 -11.62
CA ALA A 335 -1.10 30.86 -10.61
C ALA A 335 -2.32 29.94 -10.63
N ALA A 336 -2.11 28.70 -10.17
CA ALA A 336 -3.11 27.67 -9.97
C ALA A 336 -3.03 27.07 -8.56
N PHE A 337 -4.20 26.74 -8.03
CA PHE A 337 -4.42 25.89 -6.87
C PHE A 337 -5.47 24.83 -7.26
N GLY A 338 -5.46 23.66 -6.64
CA GLY A 338 -6.40 22.58 -6.95
C GLY A 338 -6.08 21.82 -8.25
N LEU A 339 -4.83 21.90 -8.73
CA LEU A 339 -4.36 21.19 -9.93
C LEU A 339 -3.25 20.18 -9.63
N PHE A 340 -2.65 20.18 -8.44
CA PHE A 340 -1.51 19.31 -8.11
C PHE A 340 -1.92 17.85 -7.90
N GLY A 341 -3.05 17.60 -7.24
CA GLY A 341 -3.56 16.28 -6.84
C GLY A 341 -4.09 16.30 -5.39
N ASN A 342 -4.25 15.13 -4.77
CA ASN A 342 -4.80 15.02 -3.40
C ASN A 342 -4.02 15.80 -2.31
N ASN A 343 -2.77 16.19 -2.59
CA ASN A 343 -1.95 17.01 -1.71
C ASN A 343 -2.02 18.53 -1.98
N ASP A 344 -2.90 19.02 -2.86
CA ASP A 344 -3.15 20.46 -3.08
C ASP A 344 -3.44 21.17 -1.74
N LEU A 345 -4.31 20.58 -0.90
CA LEU A 345 -4.46 20.93 0.51
C LEU A 345 -4.22 19.68 1.37
N SER A 346 -3.26 19.74 2.28
CA SER A 346 -2.94 18.63 3.20
C SER A 346 -2.63 19.16 4.60
N LYS A 347 -2.62 18.29 5.61
CA LYS A 347 -2.35 18.68 7.01
C LYS A 347 -1.03 18.12 7.52
N GLY A 348 0.00 18.94 7.50
CA GLY A 348 1.34 18.58 7.98
C GLY A 348 2.12 17.62 7.09
N TYR A 349 1.59 17.18 5.94
CA TYR A 349 2.22 16.20 5.05
C TYR A 349 3.62 16.64 4.55
N PHE A 350 3.82 17.94 4.33
CA PHE A 350 5.11 18.50 3.89
C PHE A 350 5.94 19.13 5.02
N SER A 351 5.30 19.51 6.13
CA SER A 351 5.88 20.34 7.21
C SER A 351 6.03 19.62 8.55
N ASN A 352 5.41 18.46 8.73
CA ASN A 352 5.35 17.67 9.98
C ASN A 352 4.87 18.44 11.22
N ASN A 353 4.13 19.55 11.04
CA ASN A 353 3.69 20.46 12.11
C ASN A 353 2.15 20.48 12.34
N GLY A 354 1.40 19.63 11.63
CA GLY A 354 -0.06 19.55 11.74
C GLY A 354 -0.84 20.77 11.25
N LYS A 355 -0.20 21.72 10.56
CA LYS A 355 -0.83 22.89 9.91
C LYS A 355 -1.30 22.55 8.50
N LEU A 356 -2.18 23.39 7.93
CA LEU A 356 -2.52 23.28 6.52
C LEU A 356 -1.29 23.60 5.64
N ASN A 357 -1.05 22.77 4.64
CA ASN A 357 -0.06 22.96 3.60
C ASN A 357 -0.79 23.12 2.26
N TYR A 358 -0.37 24.10 1.47
CA TYR A 358 -0.96 24.46 0.19
C TYR A 358 0.06 24.25 -0.92
N VAL A 359 -0.22 23.40 -1.90
CA VAL A 359 0.61 23.32 -3.11
C VAL A 359 0.07 24.29 -4.16
N VAL A 360 0.92 25.20 -4.64
CA VAL A 360 0.56 26.20 -5.64
C VAL A 360 1.49 26.08 -6.85
N GLY A 361 0.88 26.02 -8.04
CA GLY A 361 1.59 26.10 -9.31
C GLY A 361 1.73 27.54 -9.78
N LEU A 362 2.94 28.00 -10.02
CA LEU A 362 3.26 29.30 -10.62
C LEU A 362 3.56 29.11 -12.11
N HIS A 363 2.72 29.67 -12.99
CA HIS A 363 2.79 29.50 -14.44
C HIS A 363 3.53 30.69 -15.07
N ASP A 364 4.77 30.47 -15.51
CA ASP A 364 5.58 31.46 -16.22
C ASP A 364 5.40 31.29 -17.73
N TYR A 365 4.81 32.28 -18.41
CA TYR A 365 4.67 32.22 -19.87
C TYR A 365 6.04 32.34 -20.56
N ALA A 366 6.38 31.38 -21.43
CA ALA A 366 7.61 31.35 -22.19
C ALA A 366 7.32 31.60 -23.69
N PRO A 367 7.50 32.83 -24.21
CA PRO A 367 7.11 33.18 -25.59
C PRO A 367 7.75 32.32 -26.68
N ALA A 368 8.97 31.81 -26.46
CA ALA A 368 9.71 30.96 -27.39
C ALA A 368 9.23 29.49 -27.42
N LEU A 369 8.44 29.07 -26.43
CA LEU A 369 7.81 27.75 -26.37
C LEU A 369 6.30 27.81 -26.69
N ASP A 370 5.75 29.02 -26.72
CA ASP A 370 4.32 29.33 -26.81
C ASP A 370 3.45 28.62 -25.77
N GLY A 371 3.95 28.53 -24.54
CA GLY A 371 3.28 27.88 -23.42
C GLY A 371 3.93 28.20 -22.08
N ASP A 372 3.34 27.68 -21.00
CA ASP A 372 3.78 27.96 -19.63
C ASP A 372 4.79 26.92 -19.13
N LEU A 373 5.81 27.42 -18.42
CA LEU A 373 6.72 26.66 -17.57
C LEU A 373 6.25 26.81 -16.12
N ILE A 374 5.91 25.71 -15.46
CA ILE A 374 5.28 25.75 -14.14
C ILE A 374 6.31 25.45 -13.04
N SER A 375 6.22 26.19 -11.93
CA SER A 375 6.96 25.90 -10.70
C SER A 375 6.00 25.58 -9.57
N TYR A 376 6.12 24.39 -8.96
CA TYR A 376 5.29 23.96 -7.82
C TYR A 376 6.03 24.21 -6.52
N ALA A 377 5.35 24.83 -5.57
CA ALA A 377 5.87 25.08 -4.23
C ALA A 377 4.79 24.87 -3.16
N VAL A 378 5.26 24.47 -1.97
CA VAL A 378 4.43 24.30 -0.77
C VAL A 378 4.43 25.61 0.03
N TYR A 379 3.26 25.98 0.54
CA TYR A 379 3.05 27.15 1.38
C TYR A 379 2.31 26.79 2.67
N ASP A 380 2.50 27.59 3.73
CA ASP A 380 1.62 27.66 4.90
C ASP A 380 1.36 29.12 5.30
N SER A 381 0.50 29.35 6.29
CA SER A 381 0.10 30.68 6.76
C SER A 381 1.03 31.33 7.77
N GLU A 382 1.99 30.57 8.33
CA GLU A 382 2.93 31.08 9.35
C GLU A 382 4.27 31.53 8.74
N ASN A 383 4.74 30.79 7.74
CA ASN A 383 6.05 30.94 7.10
C ASN A 383 5.96 31.44 5.66
N GLY A 384 4.76 31.38 5.04
CA GLY A 384 4.60 31.69 3.63
C GLY A 384 5.10 30.53 2.78
N LYS A 385 6.14 30.73 1.96
CA LYS A 385 6.70 29.66 1.12
C LYS A 385 7.60 28.73 1.95
N LEU A 386 7.23 27.47 2.06
CA LEU A 386 7.96 26.45 2.81
C LEU A 386 9.05 25.77 1.96
N LYS A 387 8.68 25.21 0.81
CA LYS A 387 9.53 24.34 -0.02
C LYS A 387 9.23 24.53 -1.50
N ASP A 388 10.22 24.31 -2.35
CA ASP A 388 10.04 24.07 -3.78
C ASP A 388 9.92 22.56 -4.04
N ILE A 389 8.96 22.15 -4.86
CA ILE A 389 8.79 20.74 -5.27
C ILE A 389 9.54 20.52 -6.60
N CYS A 390 9.16 21.28 -7.64
CA CYS A 390 9.79 21.19 -8.95
C CYS A 390 9.57 22.47 -9.76
N ASP A 391 10.58 22.89 -10.52
CA ASP A 391 10.59 24.07 -11.37
C ASP A 391 10.54 23.71 -12.87
N LYS A 392 10.17 24.68 -13.72
CA LYS A 392 10.22 24.58 -15.20
C LYS A 392 9.48 23.37 -15.79
N VAL A 393 8.39 22.96 -15.16
CA VAL A 393 7.56 21.83 -15.58
C VAL A 393 6.78 22.21 -16.82
N THR A 394 6.94 21.45 -17.90
CA THR A 394 6.34 21.73 -19.20
C THR A 394 4.84 21.44 -19.16
N SER A 395 3.97 22.44 -19.40
CA SER A 395 2.53 22.23 -19.65
C SER A 395 1.83 21.26 -18.68
N ASN A 396 2.07 21.40 -17.38
CA ASN A 396 1.47 20.58 -16.31
C ASN A 396 1.83 19.06 -16.37
N LYS A 397 2.84 18.65 -17.16
CA LYS A 397 3.25 17.25 -17.34
C LYS A 397 4.01 16.70 -16.13
N ARG A 398 3.27 16.01 -15.25
CA ARG A 398 3.78 15.22 -14.12
C ARG A 398 2.94 13.95 -13.92
N GLY A 399 3.39 13.05 -13.06
CA GLY A 399 2.57 11.95 -12.54
C GLY A 399 3.09 11.42 -11.21
N LEU A 400 2.20 10.85 -10.43
CA LEU A 400 2.57 10.00 -9.28
C LEU A 400 3.08 8.66 -9.82
N LEU A 401 4.21 8.20 -9.29
CA LEU A 401 4.76 6.87 -9.53
C LEU A 401 4.21 5.90 -8.49
N ASN A 402 4.16 4.62 -8.85
CA ASN A 402 3.74 3.52 -7.98
C ASN A 402 4.36 3.61 -6.58
N THR A 403 3.51 3.78 -5.57
CA THR A 403 3.91 3.71 -4.17
C THR A 403 4.42 2.30 -3.87
N ILE A 404 5.63 2.20 -3.32
CA ILE A 404 6.28 0.93 -2.98
C ILE A 404 6.54 0.98 -1.48
N HIS A 405 6.18 -0.08 -0.79
CA HIS A 405 6.24 -0.10 0.67
C HIS A 405 7.66 0.17 1.20
N GLY A 406 7.72 0.90 2.33
CA GLY A 406 8.98 1.26 2.99
C GLY A 406 9.83 2.25 2.19
N LYS A 407 9.33 2.71 1.04
CA LYS A 407 9.92 3.75 0.19
C LYS A 407 8.96 4.93 0.17
N SER A 408 9.53 6.13 0.16
CA SER A 408 8.75 7.35 0.06
C SER A 408 8.02 7.47 -1.29
N GLU A 409 6.92 8.22 -1.28
CA GLU A 409 6.13 8.54 -2.47
C GLU A 409 6.94 9.43 -3.41
N GLN A 410 6.88 9.13 -4.71
CA GLN A 410 7.63 9.87 -5.71
C GLN A 410 6.75 10.32 -6.87
N MET A 411 6.99 11.54 -7.34
CA MET A 411 6.41 12.07 -8.57
C MET A 411 7.49 12.34 -9.60
N TRP A 412 7.13 12.18 -10.86
CA TRP A 412 7.94 12.59 -11.99
C TRP A 412 7.43 13.90 -12.59
N PHE A 413 8.35 14.73 -13.09
CA PHE A 413 8.04 16.02 -13.70
C PHE A 413 8.84 16.20 -15.00
N LEU A 414 8.17 16.50 -16.12
CA LEU A 414 8.85 16.80 -17.39
C LEU A 414 9.39 18.24 -17.36
N GLN A 415 10.69 18.41 -17.11
CA GLN A 415 11.34 19.70 -17.08
C GLN A 415 11.88 20.12 -18.45
N THR A 416 11.72 21.40 -18.81
CA THR A 416 12.43 22.00 -19.94
C THR A 416 13.79 22.57 -19.48
N ILE A 417 14.86 22.10 -20.12
CA ILE A 417 16.25 22.55 -19.91
C ILE A 417 16.55 23.73 -20.84
N GLY A 418 16.02 24.90 -20.50
CA GLY A 418 16.23 26.14 -21.23
C GLY A 418 14.95 26.98 -21.35
N THR A 419 15.04 28.07 -22.10
CA THR A 419 13.92 29.02 -22.35
C THR A 419 13.80 29.42 -23.82
N SER A 420 14.53 28.74 -24.72
CA SER A 420 14.57 29.03 -26.17
C SER A 420 14.02 27.88 -27.01
N GLU A 421 13.74 28.14 -28.29
CA GLU A 421 13.55 27.08 -29.28
C GLU A 421 14.74 26.11 -29.24
N GLY A 422 14.46 24.79 -29.27
CA GLY A 422 15.49 23.75 -29.17
C GLY A 422 15.99 23.42 -27.76
N SER A 423 15.36 23.94 -26.70
CA SER A 423 15.65 23.53 -25.31
C SER A 423 15.45 22.03 -25.12
N GLY A 424 16.36 21.38 -24.40
CA GLY A 424 16.27 19.94 -24.09
C GLY A 424 15.17 19.63 -23.07
N GLN A 425 14.83 18.36 -22.91
CA GLN A 425 13.89 17.90 -21.88
C GLN A 425 14.49 16.79 -21.02
N GLN A 426 14.09 16.74 -19.75
CA GLN A 426 14.43 15.66 -18.81
C GLN A 426 13.24 15.33 -17.91
N ILE A 427 13.26 14.16 -17.29
CA ILE A 427 12.29 13.79 -16.28
C ILE A 427 12.95 13.92 -14.90
N GLN A 428 12.51 14.89 -14.11
CA GLN A 428 12.93 15.08 -12.73
C GLN A 428 12.08 14.20 -11.82
N LEU A 429 12.73 13.36 -11.02
CA LEU A 429 12.11 12.52 -10.00
C LEU A 429 12.21 13.25 -8.65
N VAL A 430 11.11 13.33 -7.91
CA VAL A 430 11.00 14.07 -6.65
C VAL A 430 10.30 13.20 -5.61
N ASP A 431 10.92 13.11 -4.43
CA ASP A 431 10.29 12.62 -3.21
C ASP A 431 9.24 13.64 -2.73
N VAL A 432 7.96 13.28 -2.73
CA VAL A 432 6.89 14.26 -2.54
C VAL A 432 6.84 14.81 -1.11
N PRO A 433 6.82 13.99 -0.03
CA PRO A 433 6.73 14.49 1.34
C PRO A 433 7.91 15.39 1.74
N SER A 434 9.14 15.02 1.38
CA SER A 434 10.32 15.83 1.67
C SER A 434 10.47 17.02 0.72
N CYS A 435 9.96 16.91 -0.51
CA CYS A 435 10.23 17.74 -1.68
C CYS A 435 11.68 17.62 -2.23
N GLU A 436 12.41 16.56 -1.89
CA GLU A 436 13.78 16.36 -2.37
C GLU A 436 13.84 15.79 -3.80
N LYS A 437 14.73 16.36 -4.63
CA LYS A 437 15.01 15.88 -5.98
C LYS A 437 15.90 14.62 -5.90
N VAL A 438 15.32 13.45 -6.16
CA VAL A 438 15.97 12.14 -5.92
C VAL A 438 16.68 11.54 -7.14
N GLY A 439 16.32 11.96 -8.37
CA GLY A 439 16.93 11.44 -9.59
C GLY A 439 16.53 12.21 -10.84
N VAL A 440 17.25 12.04 -11.94
CA VAL A 440 16.96 12.70 -13.22
C VAL A 440 17.16 11.71 -14.37
N LEU A 441 16.09 11.38 -15.09
CA LEU A 441 16.18 10.55 -16.29
C LEU A 441 16.45 11.44 -17.51
N PRO A 442 17.47 11.13 -18.33
CA PRO A 442 17.84 11.93 -19.50
C PRO A 442 16.84 11.78 -20.65
N GLN A 443 16.84 12.71 -21.61
CA GLN A 443 15.97 12.66 -22.79
C GLN A 443 16.10 11.35 -23.62
N SER A 444 17.25 10.68 -23.53
CA SER A 444 17.52 9.44 -24.23
C SER A 444 18.50 8.56 -23.46
N ILE A 445 18.28 7.25 -23.52
CA ILE A 445 19.17 6.19 -23.05
C ILE A 445 19.75 5.51 -24.29
N ASP A 446 21.08 5.38 -24.40
CA ASP A 446 21.78 4.80 -25.56
C ASP A 446 21.37 5.37 -26.94
N GLY A 447 21.04 6.66 -27.01
CA GLY A 447 20.56 7.32 -28.23
C GLY A 447 19.13 6.94 -28.66
N ASN A 448 18.42 6.20 -27.79
CA ASN A 448 17.01 5.89 -27.89
C ASN A 448 16.22 6.84 -26.97
N ALA A 449 15.26 7.60 -27.51
CA ALA A 449 14.50 8.54 -26.70
C ALA A 449 13.60 7.77 -25.71
N ILE A 450 13.51 8.27 -24.47
CA ILE A 450 12.62 7.71 -23.45
C ILE A 450 11.21 8.30 -23.58
N SER A 451 10.21 7.58 -23.06
CA SER A 451 8.83 8.05 -22.97
C SER A 451 8.48 8.51 -21.54
N SER A 452 7.44 9.34 -21.40
CA SER A 452 6.78 9.58 -20.11
C SER A 452 5.82 8.44 -19.71
N ASN A 453 5.76 7.37 -20.50
CA ASN A 453 5.09 6.10 -20.19
C ASN A 453 6.10 5.20 -19.47
N PHE A 454 6.18 5.38 -18.16
CA PHE A 454 7.09 4.68 -17.27
C PHE A 454 6.54 4.69 -15.84
N ASP A 455 6.93 3.72 -15.03
CA ASP A 455 6.50 3.64 -13.62
C ASP A 455 7.56 2.95 -12.74
N ARG A 456 7.33 2.92 -11.42
CA ARG A 456 8.14 2.21 -10.43
C ARG A 456 7.68 0.76 -10.26
N TYR A 457 8.63 -0.17 -10.25
CA TYR A 457 8.42 -1.59 -9.95
C TYR A 457 9.24 -2.01 -8.71
N PRO A 458 8.67 -2.71 -7.73
CA PRO A 458 9.40 -3.21 -6.56
C PRO A 458 10.27 -4.42 -6.93
N THR A 459 11.50 -4.47 -6.44
CA THR A 459 12.41 -5.59 -6.75
C THR A 459 13.33 -5.91 -5.58
N THR A 460 13.71 -7.17 -5.46
CA THR A 460 14.76 -7.65 -4.55
C THR A 460 16.17 -7.52 -5.15
N ALA A 461 16.29 -7.26 -6.47
CA ALA A 461 17.56 -7.21 -7.19
C ALA A 461 18.49 -6.05 -6.79
N ASN A 462 17.99 -5.04 -6.07
CA ASN A 462 18.81 -3.95 -5.54
C ASN A 462 18.43 -3.58 -4.09
N ALA A 463 19.40 -3.04 -3.34
CA ALA A 463 19.22 -2.67 -1.93
C ALA A 463 18.20 -1.53 -1.71
N GLN A 464 17.92 -0.74 -2.74
CA GLN A 464 16.91 0.31 -2.72
C GLN A 464 15.49 -0.27 -2.78
N GLY A 465 15.30 -1.51 -3.24
CA GLY A 465 14.03 -2.23 -3.24
C GLY A 465 13.09 -1.90 -4.41
N TYR A 466 13.56 -1.18 -5.44
CA TYR A 466 12.75 -0.80 -6.61
C TYR A 466 13.58 -0.41 -7.83
N GLN A 467 12.96 -0.45 -9.00
CA GLN A 467 13.46 0.02 -10.28
C GLN A 467 12.41 0.90 -10.98
N TYR A 468 12.82 1.68 -11.97
CA TYR A 468 11.93 2.34 -12.93
C TYR A 468 11.88 1.51 -14.22
N VAL A 469 10.68 1.21 -14.70
CA VAL A 469 10.45 0.49 -15.96
C VAL A 469 10.03 1.51 -17.02
N ILE A 470 10.80 1.63 -18.10
CA ILE A 470 10.71 2.76 -19.04
C ILE A 470 10.59 2.26 -20.49
N ALA A 471 9.54 2.68 -21.20
CA ALA A 471 9.39 2.40 -22.61
C ALA A 471 10.39 3.21 -23.47
N LEU A 472 11.14 2.54 -24.36
CA LEU A 472 12.08 3.16 -25.28
C LEU A 472 11.54 3.23 -26.72
N SER A 473 11.76 4.35 -27.40
CA SER A 473 11.08 4.73 -28.65
C SER A 473 11.44 3.96 -29.94
N LYS A 474 12.62 3.35 -30.02
CA LYS A 474 13.13 2.67 -31.24
C LYS A 474 13.29 1.18 -31.00
N ALA A 475 12.53 0.37 -31.73
CA ALA A 475 12.72 -1.07 -31.81
C ALA A 475 13.99 -1.45 -32.60
N GLN A 476 14.47 -2.67 -32.38
CA GLN A 476 15.57 -3.30 -33.14
C GLN A 476 15.00 -4.46 -33.99
N SER A 477 15.82 -5.02 -34.88
CA SER A 477 15.48 -6.26 -35.60
C SER A 477 16.53 -7.33 -35.35
N ASN A 478 16.09 -8.57 -35.18
CA ASN A 478 16.99 -9.73 -35.08
C ASN A 478 17.32 -10.32 -36.47
N GLU A 479 18.14 -11.38 -36.51
CA GLU A 479 18.56 -12.04 -37.76
C GLU A 479 17.38 -12.67 -38.54
N ALA A 480 16.28 -13.01 -37.86
CA ALA A 480 15.06 -13.53 -38.47
C ALA A 480 14.14 -12.41 -39.04
N GLY A 481 14.50 -11.14 -38.84
CA GLY A 481 13.69 -9.99 -39.26
C GLY A 481 12.49 -9.69 -38.35
N GLU A 482 12.48 -10.24 -37.13
CA GLU A 482 11.48 -9.94 -36.11
C GLU A 482 11.79 -8.61 -35.41
N VAL A 483 10.75 -7.90 -34.99
CA VAL A 483 10.86 -6.59 -34.35
C VAL A 483 10.91 -6.76 -32.84
N LEU A 484 12.04 -6.36 -32.25
CA LEU A 484 12.29 -6.41 -30.81
C LEU A 484 12.12 -5.01 -30.20
N ALA A 485 11.07 -4.83 -29.41
CA ALA A 485 10.76 -3.56 -28.77
C ALA A 485 11.44 -3.44 -27.39
N PRO A 486 12.30 -2.43 -27.17
CA PRO A 486 13.04 -2.29 -25.92
C PRO A 486 12.25 -1.62 -24.80
N ILE A 487 12.31 -2.22 -23.61
CA ILE A 487 11.81 -1.69 -22.33
C ILE A 487 12.99 -1.69 -21.35
N ALA A 488 13.36 -0.53 -20.84
CA ALA A 488 14.53 -0.39 -19.96
C ALA A 488 14.14 -0.50 -18.49
N TRP A 489 14.89 -1.30 -17.75
CA TRP A 489 14.82 -1.41 -16.30
C TRP A 489 15.99 -0.63 -15.69
N VAL A 490 15.67 0.35 -14.85
CA VAL A 490 16.62 1.38 -14.41
C VAL A 490 16.62 1.47 -12.87
N ASN A 491 17.79 1.35 -12.27
CA ASN A 491 17.96 1.42 -10.81
C ASN A 491 17.74 2.86 -10.29
N PRO A 492 17.53 3.05 -8.98
CA PRO A 492 17.20 4.38 -8.43
C PRO A 492 18.29 5.44 -8.56
N ASP A 493 19.54 5.04 -8.75
CA ASP A 493 20.68 5.90 -9.10
C ASP A 493 20.73 6.29 -10.59
N CYS A 494 19.69 5.92 -11.35
CA CYS A 494 19.53 6.11 -12.79
C CYS A 494 20.50 5.28 -13.67
N THR A 495 21.17 4.26 -13.12
CA THR A 495 21.90 3.26 -13.91
C THR A 495 20.93 2.27 -14.57
N ILE A 496 21.25 1.80 -15.79
CA ILE A 496 20.48 0.74 -16.45
C ILE A 496 20.88 -0.59 -15.79
N ASP A 497 19.89 -1.36 -15.37
CA ASP A 497 20.06 -2.73 -14.90
C ASP A 497 20.06 -3.68 -16.10
N HIS A 498 18.96 -3.72 -16.84
CA HIS A 498 18.81 -4.46 -18.09
C HIS A 498 17.82 -3.79 -19.05
N VAL A 499 17.71 -4.33 -20.27
CA VAL A 499 16.73 -3.89 -21.28
C VAL A 499 16.04 -5.10 -21.85
N ASP A 500 14.77 -5.25 -21.50
CA ASP A 500 13.86 -6.25 -22.07
C ASP A 500 13.62 -5.98 -23.55
N ARG A 501 13.46 -7.06 -24.31
CA ARG A 501 13.34 -7.05 -25.78
C ARG A 501 12.11 -7.81 -26.23
N LEU A 502 10.94 -7.24 -25.96
CA LEU A 502 9.65 -7.83 -26.31
C LEU A 502 9.56 -8.11 -27.81
N ASN A 503 9.35 -9.37 -28.18
CA ASN A 503 9.25 -9.77 -29.58
C ASN A 503 7.84 -9.52 -30.13
N LEU A 504 7.73 -8.63 -31.13
CA LEU A 504 6.47 -8.29 -31.79
C LEU A 504 6.25 -9.04 -33.12
N GLY A 505 7.17 -9.95 -33.47
CA GLY A 505 7.19 -10.69 -34.73
C GLY A 505 7.61 -9.86 -35.95
N THR A 506 7.48 -10.45 -37.15
CA THR A 506 8.03 -9.88 -38.42
C THR A 506 7.15 -8.81 -39.09
N LYS A 507 6.03 -8.42 -38.48
CA LYS A 507 4.98 -7.57 -39.10
C LYS A 507 4.66 -6.28 -38.35
N ALA A 508 5.30 -6.02 -37.21
CA ALA A 508 5.06 -4.83 -36.41
C ALA A 508 5.76 -3.59 -37.00
N GLU A 509 5.08 -2.44 -36.99
CA GLU A 509 5.64 -1.15 -37.45
C GLU A 509 5.53 -0.02 -36.44
N ASN A 510 4.66 -0.16 -35.43
CA ASN A 510 4.56 0.75 -34.30
C ASN A 510 4.25 -0.05 -33.03
N PHE A 511 4.66 0.48 -31.89
CA PHE A 511 4.53 -0.15 -30.58
C PHE A 511 4.33 0.90 -29.50
N THR A 512 3.37 0.66 -28.62
CA THR A 512 3.17 1.43 -27.39
C THR A 512 2.80 0.43 -26.28
N PRO A 513 3.72 0.12 -25.36
CA PRO A 513 3.38 -0.68 -24.20
C PRO A 513 2.49 0.11 -23.25
N LEU A 514 1.85 -0.57 -22.33
CA LEU A 514 1.23 0.07 -21.19
C LEU A 514 2.07 -0.19 -19.94
N ILE A 515 2.66 0.86 -19.38
CA ILE A 515 3.59 0.78 -18.24
C ILE A 515 3.00 1.58 -17.07
N ASN A 516 2.34 0.88 -16.14
CA ASN A 516 1.90 1.40 -14.85
C ASN A 516 1.83 0.27 -13.81
N SER A 517 1.66 0.63 -12.53
CA SER A 517 1.55 -0.30 -11.39
C SER A 517 0.56 -1.45 -11.56
N THR A 518 -0.50 -1.28 -12.35
CA THR A 518 -1.48 -2.33 -12.63
C THR A 518 -0.99 -3.25 -13.75
N SER A 519 -0.52 -2.70 -14.87
CA SER A 519 -0.06 -3.50 -16.02
C SER A 519 1.27 -4.20 -15.80
N LEU A 520 2.10 -3.72 -14.87
CA LEU A 520 3.36 -4.35 -14.45
C LEU A 520 3.17 -5.39 -13.35
N ASN A 521 1.95 -5.66 -12.87
CA ASN A 521 1.73 -6.78 -11.94
C ASN A 521 1.82 -8.09 -12.74
N PRO A 522 2.84 -8.96 -12.51
CA PRO A 522 2.97 -10.21 -13.25
C PRO A 522 1.75 -11.11 -13.04
N TYR A 523 1.07 -10.98 -11.89
CA TYR A 523 -0.08 -11.80 -11.53
C TYR A 523 -1.44 -11.26 -12.05
N LEU A 524 -1.44 -10.32 -13.01
CA LEU A 524 -2.67 -9.71 -13.52
C LEU A 524 -3.37 -10.55 -14.61
N PHE A 525 -2.64 -11.08 -15.60
CA PHE A 525 -3.27 -11.79 -16.72
C PHE A 525 -3.16 -13.31 -16.56
N ASN A 526 -2.06 -13.84 -16.06
CA ASN A 526 -1.99 -15.19 -15.47
C ASN A 526 -1.49 -15.09 -14.01
N THR A 527 -1.57 -16.18 -13.25
CA THR A 527 -1.04 -16.20 -11.86
C THR A 527 0.37 -16.76 -11.74
N ASN A 528 1.04 -17.10 -12.85
CA ASN A 528 2.41 -17.58 -12.84
C ASN A 528 3.42 -16.44 -12.62
N ASP A 529 4.70 -16.77 -12.43
CA ASP A 529 5.77 -15.80 -12.12
C ASP A 529 6.33 -15.09 -13.38
N ASP A 530 5.75 -15.31 -14.58
CA ASP A 530 6.25 -14.70 -15.82
C ASP A 530 5.86 -13.21 -15.93
N MET A 531 6.75 -12.39 -16.49
CA MET A 531 6.44 -10.98 -16.79
C MET A 531 5.65 -10.86 -18.09
N GLU A 532 4.45 -10.31 -17.99
CA GLU A 532 3.49 -10.18 -19.09
C GLU A 532 3.32 -8.71 -19.50
N TYR A 533 3.50 -8.40 -20.78
CA TYR A 533 3.36 -7.06 -21.32
C TYR A 533 2.06 -6.90 -22.10
N VAL A 534 1.25 -5.93 -21.67
CA VAL A 534 0.12 -5.41 -22.45
C VAL A 534 0.56 -4.23 -23.31
N TYR A 535 0.18 -4.22 -24.59
CA TYR A 535 0.59 -3.18 -25.54
C TYR A 535 -0.38 -3.04 -26.70
N ILE A 536 -0.37 -1.86 -27.34
CA ILE A 536 -0.86 -1.72 -28.72
C ILE A 536 0.32 -1.76 -29.69
N ALA A 537 0.16 -2.56 -30.75
CA ALA A 537 1.04 -2.54 -31.89
C ALA A 537 0.27 -2.25 -33.19
N LYS A 538 0.97 -1.70 -34.19
CA LYS A 538 0.48 -1.70 -35.58
C LYS A 538 1.11 -2.85 -36.32
N LYS A 539 0.32 -3.86 -36.69
CA LYS A 539 0.79 -5.05 -37.41
C LYS A 539 0.23 -5.11 -38.83
N ARG A 540 1.04 -5.53 -39.80
CA ARG A 540 0.60 -5.79 -41.18
C ARG A 540 -0.12 -7.12 -41.29
N ARG A 541 -1.18 -7.16 -42.10
CA ARG A 541 -1.91 -8.41 -42.39
C ARG A 541 -1.13 -9.42 -43.22
N GLU A 542 -1.38 -10.68 -42.93
CA GLU A 542 -0.89 -11.83 -43.71
C GLU A 542 -1.88 -12.28 -44.81
N ASP A 543 -3.08 -11.70 -44.86
CA ASP A 543 -4.14 -11.96 -45.87
C ASP A 543 -3.80 -11.43 -47.29
N GLY A 544 -2.59 -10.91 -47.50
CA GLY A 544 -2.14 -10.31 -48.76
C GLY A 544 -2.65 -8.89 -49.03
N SER A 545 -3.51 -8.32 -48.18
CA SER A 545 -4.05 -6.96 -48.38
C SER A 545 -3.05 -5.84 -48.06
N ASN A 546 -1.96 -6.15 -47.34
CA ASN A 546 -0.97 -5.19 -46.82
C ASN A 546 -1.55 -4.07 -45.93
N LYS A 547 -2.81 -4.18 -45.48
CA LYS A 547 -3.40 -3.28 -44.48
C LYS A 547 -2.61 -3.35 -43.17
N LEU A 548 -2.59 -2.21 -42.46
CA LEU A 548 -2.00 -2.04 -41.13
C LEU A 548 -3.13 -1.92 -40.13
N ASP A 549 -3.03 -2.71 -39.07
CA ASP A 549 -4.10 -2.93 -38.11
C ASP A 549 -3.62 -2.56 -36.71
N ASN A 550 -4.46 -1.89 -35.90
CA ASN A 550 -4.19 -1.75 -34.48
C ASN A 550 -4.57 -3.07 -33.78
N VAL A 551 -3.57 -3.75 -33.22
CA VAL A 551 -3.77 -4.85 -32.26
C VAL A 551 -3.55 -4.34 -30.85
N LEU A 552 -4.38 -4.79 -29.91
CA LEU A 552 -4.09 -4.79 -28.48
C LEU A 552 -3.75 -6.22 -28.11
N GLU A 553 -2.61 -6.44 -27.47
CA GLU A 553 -2.11 -7.77 -27.14
C GLU A 553 -1.60 -7.81 -25.70
N VAL A 554 -1.69 -9.00 -25.10
CA VAL A 554 -0.95 -9.40 -23.89
C VAL A 554 -0.02 -10.52 -24.31
N SER A 555 1.28 -10.38 -24.11
CA SER A 555 2.26 -11.45 -24.36
C SER A 555 3.38 -11.48 -23.33
N THR A 556 3.98 -12.64 -23.17
CA THR A 556 5.28 -12.82 -22.53
C THR A 556 6.38 -12.13 -23.34
N LEU A 557 7.54 -11.95 -22.71
CA LEU A 557 8.73 -11.29 -23.28
C LEU A 557 9.21 -11.90 -24.62
N ASP A 558 9.10 -13.22 -24.77
CA ASP A 558 9.51 -13.96 -25.98
C ASP A 558 8.58 -13.74 -27.20
N GLY A 559 7.43 -13.08 -26.98
CA GLY A 559 6.41 -12.82 -28.00
C GLY A 559 5.26 -13.83 -28.02
N THR A 560 5.17 -14.76 -27.07
CA THR A 560 4.04 -15.70 -26.98
C THR A 560 2.76 -14.96 -26.55
N VAL A 561 1.86 -14.74 -27.50
CA VAL A 561 0.63 -13.97 -27.31
C VAL A 561 -0.40 -14.78 -26.52
N ILE A 562 -0.66 -14.36 -25.28
CA ILE A 562 -1.68 -14.91 -24.38
C ILE A 562 -3.08 -14.47 -24.82
N LYS A 563 -3.22 -13.21 -25.23
CA LYS A 563 -4.50 -12.63 -25.66
C LYS A 563 -4.30 -11.55 -26.73
N SER A 564 -5.21 -11.48 -27.69
CA SER A 564 -5.18 -10.49 -28.78
C SER A 564 -6.59 -9.99 -29.12
N TRP A 565 -6.71 -8.68 -29.29
CA TRP A 565 -7.91 -8.00 -29.78
C TRP A 565 -7.53 -7.06 -30.94
N ARG A 566 -8.37 -7.00 -31.97
CA ARG A 566 -8.13 -6.26 -33.21
C ARG A 566 -9.49 -5.73 -33.71
N GLY A 567 -9.56 -4.67 -34.54
CA GLY A 567 -10.81 -3.88 -34.76
C GLY A 567 -11.97 -4.54 -35.58
N ASP A 568 -12.48 -3.88 -36.63
CA ASP A 568 -12.70 -4.32 -38.02
C ASP A 568 -13.16 -3.17 -38.91
N ASP A 569 -13.40 -3.44 -40.20
CA ASP A 569 -13.78 -2.40 -41.16
C ASP A 569 -15.14 -1.74 -40.76
N ASN A 570 -15.92 -2.37 -39.86
CA ASN A 570 -17.07 -1.82 -39.13
C ASN A 570 -16.76 -1.50 -37.64
N TYR A 571 -15.97 -2.31 -36.94
CA TYR A 571 -15.79 -2.28 -35.46
C TYR A 571 -14.44 -1.72 -34.99
N VAL A 572 -14.20 -0.41 -35.04
CA VAL A 572 -12.85 0.12 -34.75
C VAL A 572 -12.50 0.12 -33.25
N PHE A 573 -11.32 -0.38 -32.88
CA PHE A 573 -10.84 -0.31 -31.49
C PHE A 573 -10.85 1.13 -30.97
N SER A 574 -11.50 1.36 -29.84
CA SER A 574 -11.70 2.68 -29.24
C SER A 574 -10.84 2.87 -27.98
N GLN A 575 -10.95 1.94 -27.03
CA GLN A 575 -10.33 2.01 -25.70
C GLN A 575 -10.14 0.61 -25.09
N ALA A 576 -9.17 0.48 -24.19
CA ALA A 576 -9.10 -0.62 -23.23
C ALA A 576 -8.64 -0.15 -21.83
N SER A 577 -8.97 -0.91 -20.79
CA SER A 577 -8.56 -0.64 -19.40
C SER A 577 -8.79 -1.85 -18.47
N PHE A 578 -8.42 -1.72 -17.19
CA PHE A 578 -8.56 -2.76 -16.16
C PHE A 578 -9.49 -2.34 -15.00
N PRO A 579 -10.79 -2.12 -15.23
CA PRO A 579 -11.71 -1.69 -14.17
C PRO A 579 -11.74 -2.69 -13.01
N VAL A 580 -11.91 -2.14 -11.80
CA VAL A 580 -12.16 -2.91 -10.58
C VAL A 580 -13.67 -3.15 -10.47
N MET A 581 -14.04 -4.42 -10.41
CA MET A 581 -15.39 -4.96 -10.58
C MET A 581 -16.01 -5.48 -9.28
N ASN A 582 -15.33 -5.37 -8.13
CA ASN A 582 -15.93 -5.52 -6.81
C ASN A 582 -15.01 -4.95 -5.71
N ASP A 583 -15.54 -4.88 -4.49
CA ASP A 583 -14.85 -4.34 -3.31
C ASP A 583 -13.70 -5.23 -2.82
N LEU A 584 -13.58 -6.46 -3.36
CA LEU A 584 -12.43 -7.34 -3.15
C LEU A 584 -11.25 -7.00 -4.08
N GLY A 585 -11.43 -6.08 -5.04
CA GLY A 585 -10.40 -5.69 -5.99
C GLY A 585 -10.34 -6.54 -7.26
N LYS A 586 -11.33 -7.42 -7.53
CA LYS A 586 -11.36 -8.25 -8.75
C LYS A 586 -11.35 -7.33 -9.98
N ARG A 587 -10.38 -7.53 -10.88
CA ARG A 587 -10.29 -6.78 -12.14
C ARG A 587 -10.88 -7.58 -13.30
N GLN A 588 -11.20 -6.86 -14.36
CA GLN A 588 -11.50 -7.42 -15.68
C GLN A 588 -10.73 -6.65 -16.75
N MET A 589 -10.47 -7.29 -17.88
CA MET A 589 -10.02 -6.61 -19.08
C MET A 589 -11.22 -6.04 -19.82
N PHE A 590 -11.30 -4.71 -19.91
CA PHE A 590 -12.34 -3.97 -20.62
C PHE A 590 -11.83 -3.57 -21.99
N VAL A 591 -12.57 -3.89 -23.05
CA VAL A 591 -12.20 -3.59 -24.45
C VAL A 591 -13.42 -3.05 -25.20
N VAL A 592 -13.28 -1.87 -25.79
CA VAL A 592 -14.36 -1.15 -26.49
C VAL A 592 -14.07 -1.05 -27.99
N PHE A 593 -15.09 -1.36 -28.80
CA PHE A 593 -15.09 -1.14 -30.25
C PHE A 593 -16.18 -0.15 -30.66
N GLU A 594 -15.85 0.81 -31.51
CA GLU A 594 -16.77 1.70 -32.24
C GLU A 594 -17.42 0.91 -33.39
N ASP A 595 -18.69 0.53 -33.25
CA ASP A 595 -19.54 0.05 -34.34
C ASP A 595 -19.99 1.24 -35.20
N ARG A 596 -19.27 1.44 -36.32
CA ARG A 596 -19.53 2.51 -37.28
C ARG A 596 -20.77 2.28 -38.14
N ALA A 597 -21.27 1.05 -38.24
CA ALA A 597 -22.45 0.74 -39.03
C ALA A 597 -23.73 1.12 -38.28
N ASN A 598 -23.73 0.96 -36.95
CA ASN A 598 -24.88 1.24 -36.09
C ASN A 598 -24.72 2.51 -35.21
N ASN A 599 -23.58 3.20 -35.29
CA ASN A 599 -23.20 4.34 -34.44
C ASN A 599 -23.28 4.01 -32.94
N LYS A 600 -22.57 2.95 -32.54
CA LYS A 600 -22.54 2.42 -31.16
C LYS A 600 -21.11 2.12 -30.68
N TYR A 601 -20.97 1.94 -29.38
CA TYR A 601 -19.80 1.39 -28.72
C TYR A 601 -20.13 0.04 -28.09
N ASP A 602 -19.45 -1.00 -28.56
CA ASP A 602 -19.53 -2.36 -28.03
C ASP A 602 -18.47 -2.54 -26.95
N MET A 603 -18.91 -2.56 -25.69
CA MET A 603 -18.11 -2.84 -24.51
C MET A 603 -18.02 -4.34 -24.27
N ASN A 604 -16.80 -4.85 -24.10
CA ASN A 604 -16.53 -6.26 -23.84
C ASN A 604 -15.71 -6.39 -22.56
N PHE A 605 -16.12 -7.29 -21.68
CA PHE A 605 -15.48 -7.55 -20.40
C PHE A 605 -14.98 -9.00 -20.36
N TYR A 606 -13.71 -9.19 -20.02
CA TYR A 606 -13.09 -10.51 -19.87
C TYR A 606 -12.56 -10.65 -18.44
N ASP A 607 -12.83 -11.78 -17.79
CA ASP A 607 -12.32 -12.04 -16.45
C ASP A 607 -10.79 -12.06 -16.41
N LEU A 608 -10.23 -11.46 -15.36
CA LEU A 608 -8.81 -11.53 -15.01
C LEU A 608 -8.64 -12.20 -13.64
N PRO A 609 -7.56 -12.99 -13.44
CA PRO A 609 -6.63 -13.46 -14.48
C PRO A 609 -7.32 -14.44 -15.47
N PHE A 610 -6.79 -14.54 -16.68
CA PHE A 610 -7.23 -15.48 -17.72
C PHE A 610 -6.93 -16.94 -17.34
N THR A 611 -5.79 -17.18 -16.70
CA THR A 611 -5.41 -18.49 -16.15
C THR A 611 -5.03 -18.34 -14.68
N LYS A 612 -5.48 -19.28 -13.84
CA LYS A 612 -5.08 -19.37 -12.44
C LYS A 612 -5.08 -20.81 -11.95
N PHE A 613 -4.28 -21.09 -10.91
CA PHE A 613 -4.10 -22.42 -10.33
C PHE A 613 -3.72 -23.44 -11.41
N GLU A 614 -2.61 -23.23 -12.13
CA GLU A 614 -2.19 -24.10 -13.24
C GLU A 614 -1.99 -25.56 -12.81
N GLN A 615 -1.70 -25.82 -11.52
CA GLN A 615 -1.60 -27.16 -10.96
C GLN A 615 -2.98 -27.83 -10.74
N GLY A 616 -4.08 -27.08 -10.75
CA GLY A 616 -5.46 -27.57 -10.79
C GLY A 616 -6.30 -27.29 -9.54
N GLY A 617 -7.40 -28.03 -9.43
CA GLY A 617 -8.43 -27.89 -8.41
C GLY A 617 -9.63 -27.03 -8.82
N THR A 618 -10.74 -27.18 -8.09
CA THR A 618 -12.01 -26.44 -8.32
C THR A 618 -12.42 -25.55 -7.14
N GLY A 619 -11.60 -25.54 -6.08
CA GLY A 619 -11.83 -24.80 -4.84
C GLY A 619 -12.91 -25.42 -3.95
N THR A 620 -13.29 -26.68 -4.22
CA THR A 620 -14.23 -27.46 -3.41
C THR A 620 -13.48 -28.14 -2.25
N VAL A 621 -14.20 -28.69 -1.27
CA VAL A 621 -13.54 -29.33 -0.10
C VAL A 621 -12.82 -30.62 -0.52
N GLU A 622 -13.37 -31.34 -1.48
CA GLU A 622 -12.84 -32.58 -2.03
C GLU A 622 -11.74 -32.36 -3.09
N ASP A 623 -11.72 -31.17 -3.71
CA ASP A 623 -10.81 -30.78 -4.80
C ASP A 623 -10.45 -29.27 -4.65
N PRO A 624 -9.58 -28.93 -3.68
CA PRO A 624 -9.17 -27.56 -3.39
C PRO A 624 -8.26 -27.01 -4.51
N TYR A 625 -8.23 -25.69 -4.68
CA TYR A 625 -7.29 -25.04 -5.58
C TYR A 625 -5.85 -25.27 -5.12
N LEU A 626 -4.98 -25.68 -6.04
CA LEU A 626 -3.58 -25.94 -5.77
C LEU A 626 -2.76 -24.65 -6.00
N ILE A 627 -2.18 -24.11 -4.93
CA ILE A 627 -1.38 -22.89 -4.94
C ILE A 627 0.08 -23.26 -5.22
N ALA A 628 0.63 -22.77 -6.32
CA ALA A 628 2.04 -22.94 -6.68
C ALA A 628 2.84 -21.63 -6.73
N THR A 629 2.17 -20.46 -6.74
CA THR A 629 2.80 -19.15 -6.95
C THR A 629 2.19 -18.06 -6.07
N THR A 630 2.88 -16.93 -5.95
CA THR A 630 2.37 -15.76 -5.22
C THR A 630 1.10 -15.19 -5.87
N GLY A 631 0.94 -15.31 -7.19
CA GLY A 631 -0.29 -14.95 -7.90
C GLY A 631 -1.48 -15.86 -7.58
N ASP A 632 -1.27 -17.17 -7.42
CA ASP A 632 -2.29 -18.10 -6.95
C ASP A 632 -2.70 -17.76 -5.51
N PHE A 633 -1.72 -17.44 -4.66
CA PHE A 633 -1.95 -17.10 -3.27
C PHE A 633 -2.77 -15.79 -3.14
N GLN A 634 -2.53 -14.79 -4.00
CA GLN A 634 -3.32 -13.55 -4.05
C GLN A 634 -4.81 -13.79 -4.36
N GLN A 635 -5.19 -14.91 -4.99
CA GLN A 635 -6.59 -15.24 -5.25
C GLN A 635 -7.41 -15.48 -3.97
N LEU A 636 -6.78 -15.75 -2.82
CA LEU A 636 -7.48 -15.90 -1.52
C LEU A 636 -8.31 -14.65 -1.16
N ALA A 637 -7.83 -13.46 -1.51
CA ALA A 637 -8.54 -12.21 -1.29
C ALA A 637 -9.76 -12.05 -2.21
N LEU A 638 -9.71 -12.64 -3.42
CA LEU A 638 -10.77 -12.55 -4.44
C LEU A 638 -11.83 -13.64 -4.29
N GLU A 639 -11.47 -14.81 -3.75
CA GLU A 639 -12.39 -15.94 -3.53
C GLU A 639 -12.30 -16.50 -2.08
N PRO A 640 -12.65 -15.72 -1.04
CA PRO A 640 -12.42 -16.06 0.37
C PRO A 640 -13.33 -17.16 0.96
N THR A 641 -14.19 -17.76 0.15
CA THR A 641 -15.10 -18.86 0.50
C THR A 641 -14.64 -20.22 -0.04
N LYS A 642 -13.51 -20.26 -0.76
CA LYS A 642 -12.97 -21.44 -1.44
C LYS A 642 -11.95 -22.19 -0.59
N ASN A 643 -11.63 -23.40 -1.02
CA ASN A 643 -10.68 -24.28 -0.35
C ASN A 643 -9.39 -24.34 -1.15
N TYR A 644 -8.27 -24.30 -0.44
CA TYR A 644 -6.94 -24.12 -0.99
C TYR A 644 -5.96 -25.10 -0.36
N LYS A 645 -5.04 -25.61 -1.17
CA LYS A 645 -3.90 -26.40 -0.73
C LYS A 645 -2.62 -25.88 -1.38
N MET A 646 -1.58 -25.60 -0.61
CA MET A 646 -0.26 -25.27 -1.16
C MET A 646 0.42 -26.53 -1.69
N VAL A 647 1.12 -26.38 -2.81
CA VAL A 647 1.97 -27.41 -3.43
C VAL A 647 3.39 -26.92 -3.76
N ALA A 648 3.68 -25.67 -3.39
CA ALA A 648 4.99 -25.05 -3.41
C ALA A 648 5.09 -24.04 -2.26
N ASP A 649 6.32 -23.68 -1.90
CA ASP A 649 6.58 -22.53 -1.03
C ASP A 649 6.32 -21.22 -1.81
N ILE A 650 5.89 -20.18 -1.10
CA ILE A 650 5.42 -18.91 -1.67
C ILE A 650 6.24 -17.76 -1.08
N ASP A 651 6.89 -16.96 -1.94
CA ASP A 651 7.57 -15.75 -1.50
C ASP A 651 6.72 -14.51 -1.78
N MET A 652 6.23 -13.90 -0.70
CA MET A 652 5.43 -12.67 -0.76
C MET A 652 6.27 -11.44 -1.16
N SER A 653 7.61 -11.51 -1.20
CA SER A 653 8.44 -10.42 -1.74
C SER A 653 8.26 -10.23 -3.25
N LYS A 654 7.77 -11.25 -3.96
CA LYS A 654 7.38 -11.15 -5.39
C LYS A 654 6.09 -10.36 -5.60
N ALA A 655 5.28 -10.15 -4.54
CA ALA A 655 4.09 -9.33 -4.63
C ALA A 655 4.44 -7.84 -4.75
N ALA A 656 3.85 -7.15 -5.72
CA ALA A 656 4.19 -5.74 -5.97
C ALA A 656 3.70 -4.76 -4.88
N GLN A 657 2.88 -5.22 -3.94
CA GLN A 657 2.26 -4.43 -2.88
C GLN A 657 2.15 -5.24 -1.60
N TRP A 658 1.90 -4.54 -0.49
CA TRP A 658 1.66 -5.20 0.78
C TRP A 658 0.35 -5.97 0.81
N TRP A 659 0.32 -7.03 1.60
CA TRP A 659 -0.84 -7.89 1.69
C TRP A 659 -2.00 -7.14 2.32
N THR A 660 -3.07 -6.96 1.54
CA THR A 660 -4.38 -6.54 2.04
C THR A 660 -5.00 -7.73 2.76
N PRO A 661 -5.29 -7.64 4.07
CA PRO A 661 -5.89 -8.76 4.81
C PRO A 661 -7.18 -9.25 4.17
N VAL A 662 -7.33 -10.56 4.05
CA VAL A 662 -8.57 -11.15 3.52
C VAL A 662 -9.67 -10.93 4.55
N LYS A 663 -10.62 -10.03 4.24
CA LYS A 663 -11.53 -9.42 5.23
C LYS A 663 -12.31 -10.44 6.05
N ASN A 664 -12.99 -11.39 5.40
CA ASN A 664 -13.73 -12.48 6.04
C ASN A 664 -13.48 -13.79 5.28
N PHE A 665 -12.58 -14.64 5.78
CA PHE A 665 -12.28 -15.94 5.16
C PHE A 665 -13.05 -17.06 5.85
N THR A 666 -13.88 -17.77 5.07
CA THR A 666 -14.73 -18.89 5.54
C THR A 666 -14.37 -20.23 4.88
N GLY A 667 -13.38 -20.21 3.98
CA GLY A 667 -12.84 -21.37 3.31
C GLY A 667 -11.81 -22.15 4.13
N SER A 668 -10.95 -22.89 3.44
CA SER A 668 -9.81 -23.58 4.07
C SER A 668 -8.50 -23.28 3.36
N LEU A 669 -7.43 -23.11 4.12
CA LEU A 669 -6.06 -23.02 3.64
C LEU A 669 -5.23 -24.13 4.32
N ASP A 670 -4.83 -25.12 3.53
CA ASP A 670 -3.93 -26.20 3.92
C ASP A 670 -2.55 -25.94 3.35
N GLY A 671 -1.57 -25.63 4.19
CA GLY A 671 -0.20 -25.41 3.74
C GLY A 671 0.53 -26.70 3.33
N ASP A 672 0.05 -27.88 3.70
CA ASP A 672 0.74 -29.18 3.50
C ASP A 672 2.19 -29.26 4.00
N GLY A 673 2.62 -28.31 4.85
CA GLY A 673 4.01 -28.15 5.29
C GLY A 673 4.84 -27.14 4.50
N HIS A 674 4.25 -26.44 3.51
CA HIS A 674 4.90 -25.37 2.75
C HIS A 674 5.02 -24.05 3.51
N THR A 675 5.99 -23.25 3.06
CA THR A 675 6.36 -21.97 3.68
C THR A 675 5.82 -20.77 2.90
N ILE A 676 5.34 -19.77 3.64
CA ILE A 676 5.07 -18.41 3.17
C ILE A 676 6.21 -17.52 3.69
N TYR A 677 7.10 -17.12 2.79
CA TYR A 677 8.19 -16.20 3.10
C TYR A 677 7.73 -14.74 3.00
N ASN A 678 8.29 -13.88 3.84
CA ASN A 678 8.30 -12.42 3.70
C ASN A 678 6.91 -11.74 3.64
N LEU A 679 5.87 -12.33 4.25
CA LEU A 679 4.52 -11.73 4.31
C LEU A 679 4.53 -10.38 5.03
N GLY A 680 4.30 -9.29 4.29
CA GLY A 680 4.15 -7.93 4.84
C GLY A 680 2.70 -7.48 4.90
N VAL A 681 2.20 -7.11 6.09
CA VAL A 681 0.83 -6.63 6.32
C VAL A 681 0.81 -5.25 7.00
N LYS A 682 0.16 -4.28 6.39
CA LYS A 682 -0.01 -2.91 6.89
C LYS A 682 -1.31 -2.36 6.35
N THR A 683 -2.25 -2.09 7.23
CA THR A 683 -3.59 -1.62 6.86
C THR A 683 -4.12 -0.65 7.90
N THR A 684 -5.07 0.18 7.50
CA THR A 684 -5.88 1.00 8.40
C THR A 684 -7.22 0.34 8.75
N GLU A 685 -7.53 -0.84 8.21
CA GLU A 685 -8.72 -1.64 8.61
C GLU A 685 -8.61 -2.10 10.08
N ASP A 686 -9.74 -2.30 10.77
CA ASP A 686 -9.74 -2.68 12.20
C ASP A 686 -8.96 -3.99 12.48
N HIS A 687 -8.92 -4.94 11.55
CA HIS A 687 -8.31 -6.26 11.74
C HIS A 687 -7.13 -6.46 10.79
N THR A 688 -5.95 -6.81 11.33
CA THR A 688 -4.70 -6.98 10.55
C THR A 688 -4.05 -8.36 10.72
N GLY A 689 -3.63 -8.94 9.60
CA GLY A 689 -3.00 -10.26 9.47
C GLY A 689 -3.10 -10.80 8.04
N LEU A 690 -2.74 -12.06 7.80
CA LEU A 690 -3.08 -12.75 6.54
C LEU A 690 -4.60 -12.69 6.30
N PHE A 691 -5.37 -13.00 7.34
CA PHE A 691 -6.80 -12.78 7.41
C PHE A 691 -7.10 -11.54 8.27
N GLY A 692 -8.06 -10.71 7.85
CA GLY A 692 -8.67 -9.75 8.76
C GLY A 692 -9.44 -10.54 9.82
N THR A 693 -10.46 -11.27 9.35
CA THR A 693 -11.21 -12.24 10.14
C THR A 693 -11.10 -13.63 9.51
N LEU A 694 -10.62 -14.61 10.29
CA LEU A 694 -10.77 -16.04 9.98
C LEU A 694 -12.12 -16.49 10.56
N ASP A 695 -13.15 -16.34 9.73
CA ASP A 695 -14.58 -16.33 10.10
C ASP A 695 -15.19 -17.74 10.12
N LEU A 696 -16.52 -17.85 10.26
CA LEU A 696 -17.25 -19.09 10.48
C LEU A 696 -16.85 -20.23 9.54
N SER A 697 -16.44 -21.36 10.14
CA SER A 697 -15.94 -22.55 9.43
C SER A 697 -14.59 -22.38 8.73
N GLY A 698 -13.92 -21.24 8.89
CA GLY A 698 -12.56 -21.00 8.45
C GLY A 698 -11.58 -22.02 9.02
N ILE A 699 -10.69 -22.52 8.16
CA ILE A 699 -9.64 -23.46 8.55
C ILE A 699 -8.31 -22.93 8.04
N ALA A 700 -7.32 -22.84 8.93
CA ALA A 700 -5.92 -22.64 8.57
C ALA A 700 -5.12 -23.77 9.20
N LYS A 701 -4.36 -24.53 8.40
CA LYS A 701 -3.55 -25.63 8.93
C LYS A 701 -2.27 -25.90 8.14
N ASN A 702 -1.29 -26.52 8.79
CA ASN A 702 -0.04 -26.99 8.18
C ASN A 702 0.77 -25.89 7.47
N LEU A 703 0.73 -24.66 7.99
CA LEU A 703 1.38 -23.48 7.38
C LEU A 703 2.65 -23.12 8.12
N ILE A 704 3.68 -22.72 7.38
CA ILE A 704 4.91 -22.15 7.94
C ILE A 704 5.01 -20.70 7.46
N PHE A 705 5.31 -19.76 8.35
CA PHE A 705 5.62 -18.38 7.99
C PHE A 705 7.07 -18.08 8.38
N VAL A 706 7.83 -17.50 7.45
CA VAL A 706 9.23 -17.10 7.67
C VAL A 706 9.37 -15.61 7.37
N ASN A 707 9.91 -14.88 8.34
CA ASN A 707 10.11 -13.43 8.34
C ASN A 707 8.84 -12.58 8.06
N PRO A 708 7.63 -12.91 8.57
CA PRO A 708 6.46 -12.07 8.37
C PRO A 708 6.57 -10.76 9.16
N THR A 709 6.12 -9.65 8.57
CA THR A 709 6.09 -8.32 9.20
C THR A 709 4.66 -7.79 9.25
N VAL A 710 4.18 -7.41 10.44
CA VAL A 710 2.89 -6.76 10.64
C VAL A 710 3.13 -5.37 11.23
N GLU A 711 2.87 -4.32 10.44
CA GLU A 711 2.91 -2.94 10.91
C GLU A 711 1.51 -2.49 11.35
N VAL A 712 1.42 -2.13 12.63
CA VAL A 712 0.18 -1.75 13.29
C VAL A 712 0.04 -0.23 13.33
N THR A 713 -1.09 0.27 12.83
CA THR A 713 -1.50 1.68 12.78
C THR A 713 -2.53 1.99 13.86
N ASN A 714 -2.76 3.27 14.15
CA ASN A 714 -3.63 3.73 15.24
C ASN A 714 -5.13 3.41 15.08
N THR A 715 -5.55 2.83 13.97
CA THR A 715 -6.92 2.36 13.72
C THR A 715 -7.08 0.85 13.85
N ASN A 716 -6.00 0.06 13.98
CA ASN A 716 -6.13 -1.38 14.14
C ASN A 716 -6.58 -1.75 15.57
N GLN A 717 -7.61 -2.58 15.69
CA GLN A 717 -8.15 -3.09 16.95
C GLN A 717 -7.62 -4.49 17.28
N PHE A 718 -7.36 -5.33 16.26
CA PHE A 718 -6.84 -6.69 16.45
C PHE A 718 -5.75 -7.04 15.43
N ALA A 719 -4.66 -7.66 15.91
CA ALA A 719 -3.50 -7.97 15.09
C ALA A 719 -2.91 -9.37 15.34
N GLY A 720 -2.49 -10.05 14.28
CA GLY A 720 -1.63 -11.22 14.35
C GLY A 720 -1.14 -11.67 12.97
N VAL A 721 -0.11 -12.51 12.89
CA VAL A 721 0.43 -12.96 11.57
C VAL A 721 -0.62 -13.71 10.77
N LEU A 722 -1.37 -14.61 11.42
CA LEU A 722 -2.42 -15.39 10.76
C LEU A 722 -3.72 -14.60 10.65
N ALA A 723 -4.21 -14.01 11.74
CA ALA A 723 -5.48 -13.29 11.72
C ALA A 723 -5.53 -12.13 12.73
N GLY A 724 -6.26 -11.07 12.39
CA GLY A 724 -6.71 -10.10 13.39
C GLY A 724 -7.66 -10.76 14.38
N GLU A 725 -8.77 -11.32 13.88
CA GLU A 725 -9.78 -12.01 14.71
C GLU A 725 -10.17 -13.39 14.16
N THR A 726 -10.60 -14.31 15.03
CA THR A 726 -11.37 -15.51 14.63
C THR A 726 -12.82 -15.41 15.11
N ASN A 727 -13.76 -15.66 14.19
CA ASN A 727 -15.22 -15.68 14.38
C ASN A 727 -15.86 -14.46 15.07
N TYR A 728 -16.71 -13.72 14.37
CA TYR A 728 -17.55 -12.68 14.98
C TYR A 728 -19.04 -12.88 14.67
N THR A 729 -19.82 -13.42 15.62
CA THR A 729 -21.30 -13.40 15.52
C THR A 729 -21.96 -13.17 16.88
N TYR A 730 -23.10 -12.46 16.84
CA TYR A 730 -24.00 -12.29 17.98
C TYR A 730 -24.98 -13.47 18.17
N ASP A 731 -25.05 -14.41 17.22
CA ASP A 731 -26.11 -15.43 17.17
C ASP A 731 -25.71 -16.80 17.74
N GLY A 732 -24.40 -17.03 17.95
CA GLY A 732 -23.84 -18.24 18.56
C GLY A 732 -24.02 -19.54 17.77
N LYS A 733 -24.40 -19.49 16.48
CA LYS A 733 -24.71 -20.68 15.66
C LYS A 733 -23.55 -21.16 14.77
N GLY A 734 -22.40 -20.53 14.87
CA GLY A 734 -21.19 -20.89 14.13
C GLY A 734 -20.61 -22.26 14.48
N LYS A 735 -19.92 -22.87 13.51
CA LYS A 735 -18.91 -23.91 13.78
C LYS A 735 -17.62 -23.22 14.23
N ALA A 736 -16.90 -23.84 15.16
CA ALA A 736 -15.61 -23.34 15.62
C ALA A 736 -14.57 -23.30 14.49
N THR A 737 -13.82 -22.19 14.41
CA THR A 737 -12.60 -22.07 13.58
C THR A 737 -11.53 -23.00 14.11
N ASN A 738 -10.76 -23.60 13.20
CA ASN A 738 -9.65 -24.49 13.53
C ASN A 738 -8.34 -23.95 12.97
N VAL A 739 -7.42 -23.65 13.89
CA VAL A 739 -6.05 -23.25 13.64
C VAL A 739 -5.16 -24.39 14.15
N ASP A 740 -4.49 -25.11 13.26
CA ASP A 740 -3.69 -26.29 13.65
C ASP A 740 -2.34 -26.33 12.92
N SER A 741 -1.25 -26.61 13.63
CA SER A 741 0.07 -26.81 13.02
C SER A 741 0.54 -25.59 12.20
N ILE A 742 0.47 -24.40 12.82
CA ILE A 742 0.97 -23.14 12.25
C ILE A 742 2.29 -22.77 12.92
N PHE A 743 3.36 -22.63 12.15
CA PHE A 743 4.70 -22.37 12.67
C PHE A 743 5.23 -21.03 12.13
N VAL A 744 5.48 -20.05 13.00
CA VAL A 744 5.97 -18.72 12.63
C VAL A 744 7.40 -18.51 13.13
N TYR A 745 8.28 -18.04 12.25
CA TYR A 745 9.68 -17.76 12.54
C TYR A 745 10.13 -16.38 12.03
N GLY A 746 11.01 -15.71 12.77
CA GLY A 746 11.58 -14.42 12.37
C GLY A 746 10.56 -13.28 12.29
N ALA A 747 9.40 -13.42 12.95
CA ALA A 747 8.31 -12.46 12.83
C ALA A 747 8.62 -11.13 13.51
N LYS A 748 8.05 -10.05 12.96
CA LYS A 748 8.06 -8.72 13.56
C LYS A 748 6.67 -8.11 13.56
N ILE A 749 6.13 -7.82 14.75
CA ILE A 749 4.87 -7.09 14.92
C ILE A 749 5.19 -5.78 15.66
N ALA A 750 4.89 -4.62 15.08
CA ALA A 750 5.30 -3.33 15.67
C ALA A 750 4.32 -2.18 15.36
N GLY A 751 4.27 -1.17 16.25
CA GLY A 751 3.47 0.05 16.08
C GLY A 751 3.56 0.99 17.28
N ASP A 752 3.66 2.30 17.02
CA ASP A 752 4.10 3.28 18.03
C ASP A 752 2.94 4.04 18.73
N ASP A 753 1.91 4.50 18.03
CA ASP A 753 0.80 5.29 18.61
C ASP A 753 -0.52 4.50 18.57
N GLN A 754 -1.05 4.11 19.75
CA GLN A 754 -2.20 3.20 19.88
C GLN A 754 -3.16 3.62 21.00
N SER A 755 -4.47 3.50 20.76
CA SER A 755 -5.51 3.85 21.75
C SER A 755 -6.23 2.63 22.37
N PHE A 756 -6.46 1.55 21.61
CA PHE A 756 -6.90 0.26 22.14
C PHE A 756 -6.69 -0.85 21.11
N ILE A 757 -5.98 -1.93 21.48
CA ILE A 757 -5.69 -3.06 20.60
C ILE A 757 -5.41 -4.33 21.40
N ALA A 758 -5.80 -5.50 20.86
CA ALA A 758 -5.29 -6.80 21.28
C ALA A 758 -4.48 -7.48 20.17
N ALA A 759 -3.22 -7.83 20.47
CA ALA A 759 -2.29 -8.39 19.50
C ALA A 759 -1.75 -9.76 19.95
N GLY A 760 -1.77 -10.75 19.05
CA GLY A 760 -1.16 -12.05 19.26
C GLY A 760 -0.12 -12.35 18.19
N GLY A 761 0.91 -13.13 18.49
CA GLY A 761 1.86 -13.58 17.47
C GLY A 761 1.20 -14.28 16.28
N LEU A 762 0.10 -15.00 16.53
CA LEU A 762 -0.75 -15.62 15.50
C LEU A 762 -2.10 -14.93 15.34
N VAL A 763 -2.82 -14.67 16.43
CA VAL A 763 -4.22 -14.19 16.40
C VAL A 763 -4.45 -13.05 17.39
N GLY A 764 -4.99 -11.91 16.98
CA GLY A 764 -5.32 -10.81 17.89
C GLY A 764 -6.41 -11.18 18.90
N SER A 765 -7.54 -11.67 18.41
CA SER A 765 -8.72 -12.06 19.20
C SER A 765 -9.26 -13.43 18.77
N ALA A 766 -9.36 -14.39 19.69
CA ALA A 766 -9.87 -15.74 19.39
C ALA A 766 -11.22 -16.02 20.09
N ASN A 767 -12.31 -16.11 19.32
CA ASN A 767 -13.66 -16.23 19.86
C ASN A 767 -14.38 -17.54 19.49
N LEU A 768 -15.59 -17.71 20.03
CA LEU A 768 -16.58 -18.73 19.63
C LEU A 768 -16.00 -20.15 19.48
N LYS A 769 -15.38 -20.64 20.57
CA LYS A 769 -14.81 -21.99 20.67
C LYS A 769 -13.68 -22.30 19.67
N THR A 770 -13.00 -21.26 19.18
CA THR A 770 -11.82 -21.42 18.31
C THR A 770 -10.80 -22.34 18.97
N LYS A 771 -10.22 -23.24 18.17
CA LYS A 771 -9.17 -24.16 18.61
C LYS A 771 -7.86 -23.77 17.97
N ILE A 772 -6.85 -23.52 18.79
CA ILE A 772 -5.47 -23.25 18.39
C ILE A 772 -4.63 -24.42 18.92
N ASN A 773 -4.14 -25.26 18.01
CA ASN A 773 -3.45 -26.51 18.32
C ASN A 773 -2.10 -26.61 17.61
N ASN A 774 -1.09 -27.24 18.21
CA ASN A 774 0.19 -27.54 17.56
C ASN A 774 0.92 -26.32 16.96
N CYS A 775 0.67 -25.11 17.48
CA CYS A 775 1.15 -23.86 16.88
C CYS A 775 2.44 -23.36 17.55
N SER A 776 3.30 -22.66 16.80
CA SER A 776 4.47 -21.98 17.34
C SER A 776 4.64 -20.56 16.83
N PHE A 777 5.12 -19.66 17.68
CA PHE A 777 5.56 -18.32 17.28
C PHE A 777 6.99 -18.05 17.77
N GLN A 778 7.85 -17.54 16.88
CA GLN A 778 9.20 -17.11 17.20
C GLN A 778 9.48 -15.75 16.53
N GLY A 779 9.70 -14.71 17.32
CA GLY A 779 9.84 -13.34 16.80
C GLY A 779 9.76 -12.24 17.85
N GLU A 780 9.58 -11.01 17.38
CA GLU A 780 9.49 -9.78 18.16
C GLU A 780 8.07 -9.17 18.08
N ILE A 781 7.52 -8.73 19.21
CA ILE A 781 6.26 -7.98 19.30
C ILE A 781 6.51 -6.69 20.09
N THR A 782 6.76 -5.59 19.40
CA THR A 782 7.12 -4.29 20.02
C THR A 782 5.95 -3.33 19.89
N LEU A 783 5.10 -3.32 20.92
CA LEU A 783 3.83 -2.60 20.97
C LEU A 783 3.69 -1.82 22.30
N PRO A 784 4.59 -0.86 22.61
CA PRO A 784 4.73 -0.26 23.93
C PRO A 784 3.51 0.53 24.42
N ASN A 785 2.60 0.92 23.53
CA ASN A 785 1.36 1.63 23.84
C ASN A 785 0.08 0.74 23.76
N SER A 786 0.24 -0.55 23.45
CA SER A 786 -0.87 -1.50 23.30
C SER A 786 -1.26 -2.18 24.61
N GLU A 787 -2.56 -2.29 24.87
CA GLU A 787 -3.04 -2.71 26.18
C GLU A 787 -2.93 -4.22 26.42
N ASN A 788 -3.16 -5.04 25.39
CA ASN A 788 -3.26 -6.50 25.52
C ASN A 788 -2.38 -7.21 24.48
N VAL A 789 -1.32 -7.91 24.91
CA VAL A 789 -0.40 -8.61 24.02
C VAL A 789 -0.19 -10.05 24.48
N GLY A 790 -0.14 -11.00 23.53
CA GLY A 790 0.24 -12.38 23.80
C GLY A 790 1.19 -12.96 22.75
N GLY A 791 2.08 -13.88 23.14
CA GLY A 791 2.99 -14.52 22.20
C GLY A 791 2.30 -15.35 21.10
N ILE A 792 1.07 -15.79 21.32
CA ILE A 792 0.24 -16.50 20.32
C ILE A 792 -1.11 -15.80 20.12
N VAL A 793 -1.81 -15.46 21.21
CA VAL A 793 -3.14 -14.82 21.17
C VAL A 793 -3.20 -13.55 22.02
N GLY A 794 -3.70 -12.44 21.48
CA GLY A 794 -3.91 -11.23 22.28
C GLY A 794 -4.99 -11.41 23.35
N GLN A 795 -6.15 -11.92 22.96
CA GLN A 795 -7.23 -12.29 23.89
C GLN A 795 -8.02 -13.52 23.42
N THR A 796 -8.62 -14.27 24.35
CA THR A 796 -9.54 -15.38 24.03
C THR A 796 -10.91 -15.20 24.68
N ARG A 797 -12.00 -15.53 23.98
CA ARG A 797 -13.38 -15.43 24.49
C ARG A 797 -14.22 -16.67 24.14
N SER A 798 -15.36 -16.79 24.81
CA SER A 798 -16.48 -17.70 24.47
C SER A 798 -16.08 -19.16 24.22
N GLY A 799 -15.37 -19.77 25.17
CA GLY A 799 -15.06 -21.20 25.16
C GLY A 799 -13.92 -21.62 24.23
N SER A 800 -13.10 -20.68 23.77
CA SER A 800 -11.92 -20.95 22.92
C SER A 800 -10.83 -21.70 23.70
N SER A 801 -9.90 -22.32 22.97
CA SER A 801 -8.86 -23.16 23.57
C SER A 801 -7.52 -23.08 22.85
N VAL A 802 -6.44 -23.10 23.63
CA VAL A 802 -5.04 -23.15 23.17
C VAL A 802 -4.40 -24.41 23.74
N ASN A 803 -3.89 -25.29 22.89
CA ASN A 803 -3.31 -26.57 23.30
C ASN A 803 -2.05 -26.93 22.49
N ALA A 804 -1.02 -27.51 23.11
CA ALA A 804 0.22 -27.90 22.42
C ALA A 804 0.83 -26.71 21.64
N CYS A 805 1.02 -25.57 22.31
CA CYS A 805 1.52 -24.34 21.67
C CYS A 805 2.82 -23.83 22.30
N TYR A 806 3.71 -23.30 21.45
CA TYR A 806 5.03 -22.78 21.84
C TYR A 806 5.20 -21.31 21.46
N ALA A 807 5.79 -20.49 22.34
CA ALA A 807 6.29 -19.17 21.95
C ALA A 807 7.73 -18.96 22.41
N ASN A 808 8.57 -18.43 21.52
CA ASN A 808 9.85 -17.82 21.86
C ASN A 808 9.81 -16.36 21.41
N VAL A 809 9.37 -15.47 22.31
CA VAL A 809 8.99 -14.11 21.94
C VAL A 809 9.69 -13.06 22.79
N ASN A 810 10.25 -12.06 22.11
CA ASN A 810 10.64 -10.81 22.74
C ASN A 810 9.47 -9.83 22.58
N ALA A 811 8.70 -9.62 23.65
CA ALA A 811 7.50 -8.79 23.62
C ALA A 811 7.61 -7.58 24.55
N THR A 812 7.15 -6.43 24.04
CA THR A 812 6.92 -5.20 24.81
C THR A 812 5.46 -4.77 24.65
N ALA A 813 4.77 -4.56 25.77
CA ALA A 813 3.38 -4.09 25.82
C ALA A 813 3.23 -2.90 26.79
N LYS A 814 2.06 -2.26 26.79
CA LYS A 814 1.71 -1.24 27.79
C LYS A 814 1.28 -1.87 29.10
N THR A 815 0.13 -2.56 29.13
CA THR A 815 -0.51 -2.94 30.40
C THR A 815 -0.63 -4.43 30.69
N VAL A 816 -0.92 -5.29 29.71
CA VAL A 816 -1.13 -6.72 29.91
C VAL A 816 -0.32 -7.50 28.88
N LEU A 817 0.56 -8.38 29.35
CA LEU A 817 1.42 -9.20 28.50
C LEU A 817 1.47 -10.65 29.00
N GLY A 818 1.09 -11.57 28.13
CA GLY A 818 1.23 -13.01 28.37
C GLY A 818 2.19 -13.69 27.42
N GLY A 819 2.97 -14.65 27.92
CA GLY A 819 3.86 -15.48 27.11
C GLY A 819 3.18 -16.19 25.93
N ILE A 820 1.91 -16.57 26.09
CA ILE A 820 1.07 -17.16 25.02
C ILE A 820 -0.22 -16.36 24.85
N VAL A 821 -0.89 -15.98 25.94
CA VAL A 821 -2.21 -15.31 25.91
C VAL A 821 -2.19 -14.03 26.73
N GLY A 822 -2.52 -12.88 26.13
CA GLY A 822 -2.65 -11.62 26.87
C GLY A 822 -3.79 -11.69 27.90
N ILE A 823 -5.04 -11.69 27.44
CA ILE A 823 -6.23 -11.88 28.28
C ILE A 823 -6.89 -13.24 28.02
N ALA A 824 -6.99 -14.05 29.06
CA ALA A 824 -7.71 -15.31 29.04
C ALA A 824 -9.15 -15.14 29.55
N GLY A 825 -10.11 -15.45 28.68
CA GLY A 825 -11.55 -15.53 28.99
C GLY A 825 -12.22 -14.17 29.24
N THR A 826 -13.40 -14.24 29.86
CA THR A 826 -14.09 -13.08 30.45
C THR A 826 -14.76 -13.52 31.76
N PRO A 827 -15.24 -12.61 32.64
CA PRO A 827 -15.99 -12.98 33.85
C PRO A 827 -17.24 -13.85 33.64
N HIS A 828 -17.66 -14.09 32.39
CA HIS A 828 -18.83 -14.90 32.04
C HIS A 828 -18.52 -16.04 31.05
N ASP A 829 -17.31 -16.07 30.45
CA ASP A 829 -16.91 -17.04 29.43
C ASP A 829 -15.56 -17.70 29.77
N TYR A 830 -15.59 -18.98 30.13
CA TYR A 830 -14.40 -19.76 30.45
C TYR A 830 -13.80 -20.43 29.20
N CYS A 831 -12.49 -20.25 29.02
CA CYS A 831 -11.64 -20.84 27.98
C CYS A 831 -10.72 -21.93 28.59
N LYS A 832 -9.96 -22.65 27.76
CA LYS A 832 -9.10 -23.75 28.21
C LYS A 832 -7.68 -23.71 27.62
N PHE A 833 -6.69 -23.92 28.48
CA PHE A 833 -5.27 -23.75 28.16
C PHE A 833 -4.46 -24.94 28.64
N THR A 834 -3.85 -25.69 27.71
CA THR A 834 -3.15 -26.93 28.06
C THR A 834 -1.85 -27.17 27.29
N ASN A 835 -0.87 -27.84 27.90
CA ASN A 835 0.34 -28.32 27.22
C ASN A 835 1.09 -27.22 26.45
N CYS A 836 1.50 -26.14 27.10
CA CYS A 836 2.16 -25.02 26.42
C CYS A 836 3.56 -24.75 26.97
N GLU A 837 4.46 -24.24 26.12
CA GLU A 837 5.83 -23.88 26.48
C GLU A 837 6.14 -22.44 26.05
N VAL A 838 6.86 -21.68 26.90
CA VAL A 838 7.22 -20.27 26.64
C VAL A 838 8.69 -20.01 26.91
N ARG A 839 9.31 -19.19 26.03
CA ARG A 839 10.67 -18.63 26.15
C ARG A 839 10.68 -17.17 25.67
N GLY A 840 11.79 -16.47 25.91
CA GLY A 840 12.01 -15.08 25.49
C GLY A 840 11.77 -14.06 26.61
N GLN A 841 11.87 -12.77 26.27
CA GLN A 841 11.75 -11.66 27.22
C GLN A 841 10.39 -10.95 27.11
N LEU A 842 9.69 -10.82 28.23
CA LEU A 842 8.35 -10.22 28.32
C LEU A 842 8.40 -8.94 29.16
N THR A 843 8.19 -7.78 28.55
CA THR A 843 8.23 -6.47 29.23
C THR A 843 6.90 -5.73 29.11
N ALA A 844 6.34 -5.25 30.23
CA ALA A 844 5.25 -4.27 30.20
C ALA A 844 5.28 -3.33 31.42
N GLU A 845 4.33 -2.41 31.56
CA GLU A 845 4.16 -1.64 32.80
C GLU A 845 3.80 -2.56 33.96
N ASN A 846 2.76 -3.38 33.81
CA ASN A 846 2.23 -4.31 34.82
C ASN A 846 1.62 -5.58 34.17
N ALA A 847 0.93 -6.42 34.95
CA ALA A 847 0.18 -7.61 34.53
C ALA A 847 0.94 -8.49 33.51
N VAL A 848 2.15 -8.89 33.88
CA VAL A 848 3.06 -9.68 33.04
C VAL A 848 3.08 -11.14 33.51
N GLY A 849 2.58 -12.03 32.67
CA GLY A 849 2.54 -13.46 32.94
C GLY A 849 3.42 -14.26 31.99
N GLY A 850 4.23 -15.16 32.52
CA GLY A 850 5.07 -16.06 31.71
C GLY A 850 4.28 -17.04 30.82
N PHE A 851 2.95 -17.07 30.95
CA PHE A 851 2.03 -17.76 30.04
C PHE A 851 0.75 -16.93 29.76
N VAL A 852 0.06 -16.45 30.80
CA VAL A 852 -1.17 -15.63 30.71
C VAL A 852 -1.01 -14.30 31.43
N GLY A 853 -1.26 -13.18 30.76
CA GLY A 853 -1.20 -11.85 31.36
C GLY A 853 -2.28 -11.64 32.42
N ASP A 854 -3.56 -11.77 32.03
CA ASP A 854 -4.72 -11.70 32.92
C ASP A 854 -5.66 -12.92 32.70
N ASN A 855 -6.15 -13.52 33.78
CA ASN A 855 -6.90 -14.77 33.79
C ASN A 855 -8.26 -14.66 34.50
N TYR A 856 -9.34 -14.50 33.72
CA TYR A 856 -10.72 -14.56 34.19
C TYR A 856 -11.19 -16.01 34.45
N PHE A 857 -10.69 -16.62 35.52
CA PHE A 857 -11.15 -17.91 36.07
C PHE A 857 -10.99 -19.14 35.15
N ASN A 858 -10.04 -19.17 34.21
CA ASN A 858 -9.92 -20.27 33.25
C ASN A 858 -9.18 -21.50 33.79
N GLU A 859 -9.25 -22.61 33.03
CA GLU A 859 -8.42 -23.81 33.26
C GLU A 859 -7.06 -23.68 32.58
N ILE A 860 -5.99 -23.66 33.36
CA ILE A 860 -4.59 -23.69 32.91
C ILE A 860 -3.94 -24.98 33.44
N SER A 861 -3.35 -25.80 32.56
CA SER A 861 -2.59 -26.97 33.02
C SER A 861 -1.48 -27.44 32.11
N ASN A 862 -0.45 -28.05 32.70
CA ASN A 862 0.73 -28.56 31.99
C ASN A 862 1.40 -27.45 31.17
N VAL A 863 1.91 -26.42 31.86
CA VAL A 863 2.60 -25.29 31.24
C VAL A 863 4.04 -25.23 31.71
N VAL A 864 4.97 -25.00 30.80
CA VAL A 864 6.39 -24.72 31.11
C VAL A 864 6.68 -23.29 30.65
N SER A 865 7.28 -22.47 31.51
CA SER A 865 7.76 -21.14 31.10
C SER A 865 9.19 -20.91 31.55
N HIS A 866 10.06 -20.62 30.59
CA HIS A 866 11.44 -20.17 30.78
C HIS A 866 11.58 -18.66 30.52
N ALA A 867 10.46 -17.92 30.52
CA ALA A 867 10.45 -16.51 30.12
C ALA A 867 11.11 -15.58 31.15
N ASP A 868 11.82 -14.57 30.67
CA ASP A 868 12.31 -13.47 31.48
C ASP A 868 11.23 -12.38 31.57
N ILE A 869 10.63 -12.24 32.74
CA ILE A 869 9.48 -11.37 33.01
C ILE A 869 9.94 -10.05 33.62
N VAL A 870 9.52 -8.93 33.04
CA VAL A 870 9.87 -7.58 33.47
C VAL A 870 8.61 -6.71 33.55
N ALA A 871 8.16 -6.40 34.76
CA ALA A 871 7.19 -5.32 34.98
C ALA A 871 7.92 -4.01 35.30
N THR A 872 7.48 -2.87 34.77
CA THR A 872 8.24 -1.61 34.82
C THR A 872 7.56 -0.47 35.59
N LYS A 873 6.32 -0.65 36.05
CA LYS A 873 5.53 0.40 36.72
C LYS A 873 4.31 -0.13 37.48
N LYS A 874 4.18 0.26 38.75
CA LYS A 874 3.06 -0.15 39.61
C LYS A 874 1.70 0.40 39.12
N SER A 875 0.74 -0.48 38.85
CA SER A 875 -0.68 -0.16 38.70
C SER A 875 -1.31 0.20 40.06
N GLY A 876 -2.25 1.14 40.04
CA GLY A 876 -3.00 1.54 41.24
C GLY A 876 -3.95 0.47 41.78
N TRP A 877 -4.40 -0.46 40.93
CA TRP A 877 -5.33 -1.55 41.29
C TRP A 877 -4.63 -2.90 41.44
N ASN A 878 -3.77 -3.26 40.49
CA ASN A 878 -3.18 -4.60 40.43
C ASN A 878 -1.72 -4.68 40.95
N GLY A 879 -1.14 -3.55 41.38
CA GLY A 879 0.28 -3.49 41.72
C GLY A 879 1.15 -3.75 40.49
N TYR A 880 2.20 -4.56 40.61
CA TYR A 880 3.00 -4.96 39.45
C TYR A 880 2.39 -6.17 38.72
N ALA A 881 1.76 -7.10 39.45
CA ALA A 881 1.11 -8.28 38.91
C ALA A 881 2.02 -9.07 37.95
N ALA A 882 3.22 -9.42 38.42
CA ALA A 882 4.21 -10.15 37.63
C ALA A 882 4.36 -11.59 38.14
N GLY A 883 4.16 -12.59 37.27
CA GLY A 883 4.21 -13.98 37.70
C GLY A 883 4.65 -14.97 36.62
N GLY A 884 5.46 -15.95 37.02
CA GLY A 884 6.11 -16.91 36.12
C GLY A 884 5.17 -17.70 35.20
N ILE A 885 3.89 -17.81 35.54
CA ILE A 885 2.84 -18.41 34.70
C ILE A 885 1.70 -17.40 34.47
N ILE A 886 1.23 -16.72 35.51
CA ILE A 886 0.08 -15.82 35.47
C ILE A 886 0.45 -14.44 36.02
N GLY A 887 0.15 -13.36 35.30
CA GLY A 887 0.30 -11.99 35.81
C GLY A 887 -0.78 -11.67 36.84
N VAL A 888 -2.05 -11.65 36.40
CA VAL A 888 -3.25 -11.49 37.25
C VAL A 888 -4.09 -12.77 37.19
N MET A 889 -4.41 -13.33 38.35
CA MET A 889 -5.40 -14.40 38.51
C MET A 889 -6.65 -13.81 39.15
N GLU A 890 -7.70 -13.61 38.35
CA GLU A 890 -8.84 -12.79 38.79
C GLU A 890 -9.51 -13.34 40.05
N SER A 891 -9.88 -12.42 40.93
CA SER A 891 -10.09 -12.70 42.35
C SER A 891 -11.45 -13.39 42.59
N ASP A 892 -11.40 -14.63 43.05
CA ASP A 892 -12.60 -15.44 43.25
C ASP A 892 -13.27 -15.21 44.61
N TRP A 893 -14.18 -14.25 44.64
CA TRP A 893 -14.91 -13.91 45.85
C TRP A 893 -15.93 -14.97 46.30
N ASN A 894 -16.35 -15.87 45.41
CA ASN A 894 -17.55 -16.72 45.56
C ASN A 894 -17.32 -18.24 45.45
N GLY A 895 -16.11 -18.72 45.16
CA GLY A 895 -15.83 -20.16 44.98
C GLY A 895 -16.08 -20.66 43.55
N GLY A 896 -15.69 -19.87 42.55
CA GLY A 896 -15.79 -20.14 41.12
C GLY A 896 -14.88 -21.26 40.60
N ALA A 897 -15.14 -21.67 39.36
CA ALA A 897 -14.52 -22.83 38.73
C ALA A 897 -13.40 -22.44 37.76
N GLY A 898 -12.17 -22.44 38.26
CA GLY A 898 -10.94 -22.22 37.48
C GLY A 898 -9.72 -22.73 38.24
N PHE A 899 -8.62 -23.03 37.55
CA PHE A 899 -7.39 -23.50 38.20
C PHE A 899 -6.13 -23.25 37.36
N ALA A 900 -4.98 -23.20 38.03
CA ALA A 900 -3.67 -23.36 37.41
C ALA A 900 -2.94 -24.54 38.05
N LYS A 901 -2.65 -25.59 37.27
CA LYS A 901 -2.06 -26.82 37.81
C LYS A 901 -0.92 -27.39 36.97
N ASN A 902 -0.05 -28.17 37.60
CA ASN A 902 1.06 -28.86 36.92
C ASN A 902 1.97 -27.90 36.12
N CYS A 903 2.07 -26.64 36.52
CA CYS A 903 2.85 -25.61 35.83
C CYS A 903 4.27 -25.52 36.39
N VAL A 904 5.27 -25.27 35.53
CA VAL A 904 6.69 -25.19 35.89
C VAL A 904 7.27 -23.88 35.38
N PHE A 905 7.87 -23.10 36.29
CA PHE A 905 8.57 -21.86 35.96
C PHE A 905 10.09 -21.97 36.17
N ASP A 906 10.84 -21.75 35.09
CA ASP A 906 12.31 -21.84 34.99
C ASP A 906 12.91 -20.59 34.30
N GLY A 907 12.23 -19.45 34.40
CA GLY A 907 12.70 -18.14 33.94
C GLY A 907 13.09 -17.21 35.10
N SER A 908 13.11 -15.90 34.87
CA SER A 908 13.28 -14.90 35.94
C SER A 908 12.10 -13.93 36.02
N VAL A 909 11.82 -13.40 37.22
CA VAL A 909 10.82 -12.33 37.42
C VAL A 909 11.53 -11.13 38.02
N LYS A 910 11.45 -10.00 37.33
CA LYS A 910 12.05 -8.72 37.73
C LYS A 910 11.00 -7.62 37.70
N VAL A 911 11.19 -6.67 38.60
CA VAL A 911 10.41 -5.43 38.61
C VAL A 911 11.36 -4.26 38.58
N LEU A 912 11.14 -3.36 37.64
CA LEU A 912 11.80 -2.07 37.57
C LEU A 912 10.82 -0.98 38.02
N GLN A 913 11.32 0.04 38.69
CA GLN A 913 10.63 1.30 38.90
C GLN A 913 11.59 2.43 38.60
N ASP A 914 11.21 3.34 37.70
CA ASP A 914 12.05 4.46 37.24
C ASP A 914 13.45 4.03 36.72
N GLY A 915 13.57 2.77 36.29
CA GLY A 915 14.80 2.14 35.80
C GLY A 915 15.61 1.33 36.83
N GLU A 916 15.24 1.34 38.11
CA GLU A 916 15.92 0.59 39.18
C GLU A 916 15.14 -0.67 39.61
N GLU A 917 15.85 -1.76 39.93
CA GLU A 917 15.23 -3.05 40.30
C GLU A 917 14.69 -3.06 41.75
N ILE A 918 13.41 -3.42 41.91
CA ILE A 918 12.77 -3.56 43.22
C ILE A 918 12.81 -5.01 43.69
N ASN A 919 13.36 -5.21 44.90
CA ASN A 919 13.39 -6.50 45.56
C ASN A 919 12.07 -6.80 46.27
N ALA A 920 11.48 -7.97 45.99
CA ALA A 920 10.27 -8.50 46.61
C ALA A 920 9.08 -7.50 46.77
N PRO A 921 8.63 -6.85 45.68
CA PRO A 921 7.41 -6.05 45.70
C PRO A 921 6.16 -6.95 45.89
N ALA A 922 5.08 -6.37 46.43
CA ALA A 922 3.78 -7.03 46.46
C ALA A 922 3.22 -7.28 45.04
N THR A 923 2.35 -8.27 44.92
CA THR A 923 1.81 -8.80 43.64
C THR A 923 2.86 -9.36 42.68
N VAL A 924 3.93 -9.96 43.20
CA VAL A 924 5.01 -10.57 42.40
C VAL A 924 5.49 -11.88 42.99
N HIS A 925 5.31 -12.97 42.24
CA HIS A 925 5.58 -14.34 42.69
C HIS A 925 6.06 -15.25 41.55
N GLN A 926 6.56 -16.43 41.88
CA GLN A 926 7.11 -17.36 40.89
C GLN A 926 6.05 -18.07 40.01
N ILE A 927 4.78 -18.14 40.41
CA ILE A 927 3.70 -18.75 39.61
C ILE A 927 2.62 -17.74 39.24
N ALA A 928 2.03 -17.03 40.21
CA ALA A 928 0.90 -16.12 39.98
C ALA A 928 1.10 -14.77 40.69
N GLY A 929 1.21 -13.68 39.91
CA GLY A 929 1.58 -12.35 40.39
C GLY A 929 0.56 -11.71 41.34
N LYS A 930 -0.62 -11.34 40.86
CA LYS A 930 -1.76 -10.94 41.70
C LYS A 930 -2.77 -12.07 41.80
N THR A 931 -3.25 -12.33 43.02
CA THR A 931 -4.35 -13.25 43.33
C THR A 931 -5.31 -12.65 44.36
N ILE A 932 -6.32 -13.40 44.79
CA ILE A 932 -7.17 -13.01 45.92
C ILE A 932 -6.44 -12.99 47.28
N ALA A 933 -5.22 -13.51 47.35
CA ALA A 933 -4.37 -13.39 48.54
C ALA A 933 -3.72 -12.00 48.67
N ASP A 934 -3.73 -11.21 47.59
CA ASP A 934 -3.13 -9.88 47.50
C ASP A 934 -4.16 -8.75 47.59
N ASP A 935 -5.46 -9.06 47.58
CA ASP A 935 -6.54 -8.08 47.68
C ASP A 935 -6.57 -7.42 49.07
N GLU A 936 -6.78 -6.10 49.08
CA GLU A 936 -6.99 -5.35 50.31
C GLU A 936 -8.29 -5.80 51.01
N VAL A 937 -8.16 -6.17 52.29
CA VAL A 937 -9.28 -6.54 53.17
C VAL A 937 -9.50 -5.46 54.23
N SER A 938 -10.72 -5.37 54.78
CA SER A 938 -11.06 -4.33 55.76
C SER A 938 -10.30 -4.51 57.08
N ASP A 939 -10.13 -3.43 57.84
CA ASP A 939 -9.50 -3.48 59.17
C ASP A 939 -10.15 -4.55 60.07
N GLY A 940 -9.39 -5.61 60.37
CA GLY A 940 -9.82 -6.75 61.20
C GLY A 940 -10.27 -7.99 60.44
N GLU A 941 -10.37 -7.94 59.11
CA GLU A 941 -10.59 -9.10 58.25
C GLU A 941 -9.26 -9.84 57.99
N THR A 942 -9.34 -11.14 57.67
CA THR A 942 -8.17 -11.96 57.33
C THR A 942 -8.07 -12.06 55.81
N PRO A 943 -6.89 -11.82 55.19
CA PRO A 943 -6.68 -12.07 53.76
C PRO A 943 -7.10 -13.49 53.37
N LYS A 944 -7.76 -13.63 52.23
CA LYS A 944 -8.16 -14.94 51.70
C LYS A 944 -6.93 -15.71 51.23
N LYS A 945 -6.99 -17.05 51.23
CA LYS A 945 -5.99 -17.88 50.54
C LYS A 945 -6.48 -18.17 49.13
N GLU A 946 -5.59 -18.06 48.15
CA GLU A 946 -5.82 -18.62 46.81
C GLU A 946 -5.82 -20.16 46.87
N THR A 947 -6.90 -20.79 46.40
CA THR A 947 -7.13 -22.25 46.50
C THR A 947 -7.08 -22.95 45.13
N ARG A 948 -6.98 -22.19 44.04
CA ARG A 948 -7.06 -22.68 42.65
C ARG A 948 -5.71 -23.10 42.07
N LEU A 949 -4.64 -23.11 42.87
CA LEU A 949 -3.28 -23.52 42.49
C LEU A 949 -2.95 -24.94 42.98
N SER A 950 -2.39 -25.81 42.13
CA SER A 950 -1.99 -27.16 42.56
C SER A 950 -0.90 -27.81 41.71
N GLY A 951 0.10 -28.44 42.34
CA GLY A 951 1.17 -29.15 41.62
C GLY A 951 2.07 -28.22 40.80
N ASN A 952 2.20 -26.95 41.19
CA ASN A 952 3.03 -25.96 40.50
C ASN A 952 4.44 -25.90 41.12
N TYR A 953 5.46 -25.73 40.28
CA TYR A 953 6.87 -25.77 40.69
C TYR A 953 7.69 -24.65 40.06
N THR A 954 8.79 -24.28 40.72
CA THR A 954 9.77 -23.35 40.17
C THR A 954 11.20 -23.84 40.41
N THR A 955 12.11 -23.46 39.52
CA THR A 955 13.56 -23.67 39.70
C THR A 955 14.23 -22.52 40.46
N ASN A 956 13.50 -21.42 40.74
CA ASN A 956 13.96 -20.32 41.56
C ASN A 956 13.77 -20.63 43.05
N ASN A 957 14.86 -20.65 43.82
CA ASN A 957 14.80 -20.96 45.25
C ASN A 957 14.38 -19.74 46.08
N VAL A 958 13.09 -19.43 46.07
CA VAL A 958 12.46 -18.41 46.93
C VAL A 958 12.03 -18.95 48.32
N GLY A 959 12.44 -20.18 48.65
CA GLY A 959 12.17 -20.80 49.95
C GLY A 959 10.81 -21.49 50.11
N SER A 960 9.94 -21.48 49.08
CA SER A 960 8.66 -22.20 49.12
C SER A 960 8.81 -23.69 48.80
N THR A 961 8.08 -24.52 49.55
CA THR A 961 7.93 -25.96 49.29
C THR A 961 6.46 -26.36 49.06
N ASP A 962 5.54 -25.38 48.96
CA ASP A 962 4.10 -25.63 48.78
C ASP A 962 3.69 -25.45 47.32
N ALA A 963 3.43 -26.58 46.64
CA ALA A 963 2.98 -26.62 45.25
C ALA A 963 1.55 -26.07 45.03
N THR A 964 0.88 -25.59 46.10
CA THR A 964 -0.41 -24.87 46.07
C THR A 964 -0.26 -23.37 46.36
N SER A 965 0.96 -22.87 46.53
CA SER A 965 1.23 -21.45 46.77
C SER A 965 1.41 -20.65 45.47
N VAL A 966 1.32 -19.32 45.57
CA VAL A 966 1.60 -18.36 44.49
C VAL A 966 3.04 -18.41 43.97
N ASP A 967 3.97 -18.98 44.76
CA ASP A 967 5.37 -19.23 44.38
C ASP A 967 5.65 -20.69 43.96
N GLY A 968 4.67 -21.60 44.07
CA GLY A 968 4.86 -23.03 43.83
C GLY A 968 5.87 -23.68 44.77
N ALA A 969 6.28 -24.92 44.49
CA ALA A 969 7.34 -25.61 45.22
C ALA A 969 8.68 -25.52 44.49
N TYR A 970 9.75 -25.17 45.21
CA TYR A 970 11.10 -25.20 44.65
C TYR A 970 11.53 -26.64 44.27
N LYS A 971 12.07 -26.80 43.06
CA LYS A 971 12.67 -28.04 42.57
C LYS A 971 13.79 -27.68 41.59
N ALA A 972 14.99 -28.24 41.77
CA ALA A 972 16.10 -27.93 40.86
C ALA A 972 15.87 -28.55 39.47
N ALA A 973 16.10 -27.81 38.38
CA ALA A 973 15.88 -28.26 36.98
C ALA A 973 16.49 -29.66 36.71
N LYS A 974 17.70 -29.93 37.22
CA LYS A 974 18.40 -31.22 37.10
C LYS A 974 17.62 -32.44 37.63
N GLU A 975 16.63 -32.21 38.49
CA GLU A 975 15.80 -33.23 39.15
C GLU A 975 14.43 -33.40 38.49
N MET A 976 14.06 -32.53 37.55
CA MET A 976 12.75 -32.50 36.88
C MET A 976 12.70 -33.44 35.66
N GLY A 977 13.28 -34.64 35.71
CA GLY A 977 13.31 -35.54 34.54
C GLY A 977 11.93 -36.08 34.11
N LYS A 978 11.90 -36.90 33.05
CA LYS A 978 10.69 -37.53 32.49
C LYS A 978 9.71 -38.10 33.53
N ASP A 979 10.22 -38.84 34.52
CA ASP A 979 9.42 -39.44 35.59
C ASP A 979 8.68 -38.38 36.44
N PHE A 980 9.30 -37.23 36.69
CA PHE A 980 8.69 -36.12 37.42
C PHE A 980 7.53 -35.52 36.63
N PHE A 981 7.75 -35.17 35.36
CA PHE A 981 6.70 -34.62 34.50
C PHE A 981 5.56 -35.62 34.20
N THR A 982 5.88 -36.91 34.05
CA THR A 982 4.87 -37.97 33.96
C THR A 982 4.05 -38.07 35.25
N GLY A 983 4.69 -37.90 36.42
CA GLY A 983 4.01 -37.75 37.71
C GLY A 983 3.09 -36.51 37.78
N LEU A 984 3.42 -35.44 37.04
CA LEU A 984 2.59 -34.26 36.83
C LEU A 984 1.61 -34.39 35.64
N GLN A 985 1.36 -35.59 35.13
CA GLN A 985 0.40 -35.86 34.04
C GLN A 985 0.76 -35.22 32.68
N TYR A 986 2.05 -35.03 32.41
CA TYR A 986 2.52 -34.68 31.06
C TYR A 986 2.59 -35.95 30.21
N ALA A 987 1.88 -35.95 29.08
CA ALA A 987 1.84 -37.07 28.16
C ALA A 987 2.95 -36.95 27.10
N TYR A 988 3.82 -37.96 27.02
CA TYR A 988 5.00 -37.96 26.16
C TYR A 988 4.77 -38.76 24.87
N GLY A 989 5.07 -38.17 23.71
CA GLY A 989 4.85 -38.79 22.40
C GLY A 989 5.14 -37.83 21.24
N ASN A 990 4.37 -37.98 20.16
CA ASN A 990 4.49 -37.19 18.93
C ASN A 990 3.12 -36.79 18.33
N THR A 991 2.12 -36.60 19.19
CA THR A 991 0.74 -36.27 18.79
C THR A 991 0.14 -35.17 19.67
N LEU A 992 -0.95 -34.54 19.24
CA LEU A 992 -1.69 -33.56 20.05
C LEU A 992 -2.18 -34.10 21.42
N ALA A 993 -2.36 -35.42 21.55
CA ALA A 993 -2.75 -36.07 22.80
C ALA A 993 -1.55 -36.41 23.71
N GLU A 994 -0.36 -36.54 23.12
CA GLU A 994 0.90 -36.86 23.78
C GLU A 994 1.98 -35.86 23.30
N PRO A 995 1.84 -34.55 23.62
CA PRO A 995 2.55 -33.51 22.88
C PRO A 995 3.97 -33.24 23.36
N TRP A 996 4.43 -33.89 24.44
CA TRP A 996 5.74 -33.62 25.05
C TRP A 996 6.82 -34.61 24.61
N LYS A 997 8.07 -34.16 24.51
CA LYS A 997 9.25 -35.00 24.28
C LYS A 997 10.43 -34.59 25.15
N GLU A 998 11.44 -35.46 25.21
CA GLU A 998 12.76 -35.14 25.74
C GLU A 998 13.61 -34.48 24.63
N ASP A 999 14.35 -33.43 24.96
CA ASP A 999 15.18 -32.64 24.02
C ASP A 999 16.69 -32.69 24.36
N GLY A 1000 17.08 -33.53 25.32
CA GLY A 1000 18.44 -33.58 25.88
C GLY A 1000 18.66 -32.63 27.07
N SER A 1001 17.77 -31.65 27.27
CA SER A 1001 17.66 -30.94 28.54
C SER A 1001 16.96 -31.83 29.58
N LYS A 1002 16.68 -31.29 30.78
CA LYS A 1002 15.91 -32.01 31.81
C LYS A 1002 14.43 -31.68 31.81
N ILE A 1003 14.02 -30.57 31.20
CA ILE A 1003 12.63 -30.12 31.13
C ILE A 1003 12.11 -30.47 29.71
N PRO A 1004 10.89 -31.01 29.55
CA PRO A 1004 10.41 -31.42 28.24
C PRO A 1004 10.06 -30.22 27.36
N THR A 1005 10.12 -30.45 26.05
CA THR A 1005 9.64 -29.51 25.03
C THR A 1005 8.51 -30.15 24.22
N LEU A 1006 7.82 -29.37 23.38
CA LEU A 1006 6.78 -29.90 22.49
C LEU A 1006 7.37 -30.71 21.33
N TYR A 1007 6.65 -31.73 20.88
CA TYR A 1007 7.17 -32.75 19.95
C TYR A 1007 7.68 -32.18 18.61
N PHE A 1008 7.11 -31.06 18.16
CA PHE A 1008 7.47 -30.36 16.93
C PHE A 1008 8.63 -29.35 17.06
N ASN A 1009 9.06 -29.00 18.27
CA ASN A 1009 10.20 -28.09 18.50
C ASN A 1009 11.53 -28.81 18.20
N ASN A 1010 12.61 -28.06 17.94
CA ASN A 1010 13.93 -28.62 17.65
C ASN A 1010 13.92 -29.63 16.47
N ILE A 1011 13.20 -29.29 15.41
CA ILE A 1011 13.09 -30.03 14.14
C ILE A 1011 13.08 -29.00 13.01
N ALA A 1012 13.89 -29.18 11.96
CA ALA A 1012 13.87 -28.29 10.81
C ALA A 1012 12.47 -28.22 10.17
N LYS A 1013 12.07 -27.01 9.79
CA LYS A 1013 10.75 -26.67 9.23
C LYS A 1013 10.84 -25.97 7.89
N ALA A 1014 11.85 -25.13 7.67
CA ALA A 1014 12.06 -24.40 6.43
C ALA A 1014 13.54 -24.11 6.19
N LEU A 1015 13.90 -23.89 4.93
CA LEU A 1015 15.24 -23.52 4.45
C LEU A 1015 15.09 -22.29 3.55
N ALA A 1016 15.65 -21.16 3.96
CA ALA A 1016 15.64 -19.93 3.16
C ALA A 1016 17.03 -19.58 2.64
N VAL A 1017 17.07 -18.95 1.46
CA VAL A 1017 18.23 -18.24 0.93
C VAL A 1017 17.92 -16.73 0.92
N SER A 1018 18.91 -15.87 1.18
CA SER A 1018 18.70 -14.42 1.16
C SER A 1018 18.57 -13.81 -0.24
N SER A 1019 18.72 -14.63 -1.28
CA SER A 1019 18.65 -14.27 -2.70
C SER A 1019 18.59 -15.57 -3.50
N ASP A 1020 17.59 -15.68 -4.37
CA ASP A 1020 17.35 -16.75 -5.34
C ASP A 1020 17.94 -16.44 -6.74
N ASP A 1021 18.37 -15.20 -6.97
CA ASP A 1021 19.06 -14.76 -8.19
C ASP A 1021 20.29 -13.89 -7.86
N VAL A 1022 21.48 -14.30 -8.34
CA VAL A 1022 22.72 -13.51 -8.20
C VAL A 1022 23.45 -13.31 -9.52
N THR A 1023 24.07 -12.14 -9.67
CA THR A 1023 25.05 -11.86 -10.73
C THR A 1023 26.46 -11.88 -10.17
N VAL A 1024 27.36 -12.63 -10.82
CA VAL A 1024 28.75 -12.79 -10.38
C VAL A 1024 29.76 -12.64 -11.51
N GLY A 1025 30.99 -12.29 -11.14
CA GLY A 1025 32.14 -12.20 -12.02
C GLY A 1025 33.02 -13.44 -11.97
N THR A 1026 33.93 -13.54 -12.94
CA THR A 1026 34.99 -14.57 -12.97
C THR A 1026 36.23 -14.21 -12.13
N THR A 1027 36.31 -12.99 -11.58
CA THR A 1027 37.32 -12.55 -10.61
C THR A 1027 36.73 -12.52 -9.19
N ASP A 1028 37.59 -12.42 -8.17
CA ASP A 1028 37.14 -12.36 -6.77
C ASP A 1028 36.40 -11.05 -6.44
N GLU A 1029 36.66 -9.97 -7.18
CA GLU A 1029 35.87 -8.72 -7.10
C GLU A 1029 34.42 -8.89 -7.58
N GLY A 1030 34.11 -10.00 -8.23
CA GLY A 1030 32.79 -10.31 -8.76
C GLY A 1030 31.97 -11.26 -7.90
N THR A 1031 32.41 -11.65 -6.71
CA THR A 1031 31.66 -12.62 -5.89
C THR A 1031 30.36 -12.05 -5.33
N ALA A 1032 29.36 -12.92 -5.17
CA ALA A 1032 28.16 -12.65 -4.37
C ALA A 1032 28.20 -13.49 -3.08
N VAL A 1033 27.54 -12.99 -2.03
CA VAL A 1033 27.34 -13.72 -0.77
C VAL A 1033 25.84 -13.92 -0.57
N VAL A 1034 25.42 -15.17 -0.43
CA VAL A 1034 24.02 -15.54 -0.17
C VAL A 1034 23.94 -16.26 1.17
N LYS A 1035 23.13 -15.74 2.08
CA LYS A 1035 22.93 -16.37 3.39
C LYS A 1035 21.90 -17.49 3.30
N VAL A 1036 22.27 -18.67 3.79
CA VAL A 1036 21.37 -19.80 4.01
C VAL A 1036 20.91 -19.77 5.46
N SER A 1037 19.62 -20.01 5.71
CA SER A 1037 19.00 -20.03 7.04
C SER A 1037 18.10 -21.24 7.21
N VAL A 1038 18.27 -21.99 8.31
CA VAL A 1038 17.41 -23.13 8.68
C VAL A 1038 16.52 -22.75 9.86
N TYR A 1039 15.22 -22.99 9.74
CA TYR A 1039 14.21 -22.62 10.75
C TYR A 1039 13.63 -23.85 11.44
N GLY A 1040 13.15 -23.70 12.69
CA GLY A 1040 12.52 -24.76 13.48
C GLY A 1040 13.42 -25.54 14.45
N MET A 1041 14.74 -25.39 14.33
CA MET A 1041 15.73 -26.01 15.22
C MET A 1041 16.69 -25.00 15.85
N GLU A 1042 17.37 -25.39 16.93
CA GLU A 1042 18.41 -24.58 17.58
C GLU A 1042 19.80 -25.20 17.33
N ASN A 1043 20.78 -24.38 16.94
CA ASN A 1043 22.18 -24.73 16.70
C ASN A 1043 22.40 -25.86 15.68
N ALA A 1044 21.87 -25.70 14.47
CA ALA A 1044 22.14 -26.62 13.35
C ALA A 1044 23.63 -26.66 12.95
N ASP A 1045 24.18 -27.85 12.67
CA ASP A 1045 25.56 -28.02 12.19
C ASP A 1045 25.64 -27.81 10.66
N LEU A 1046 25.46 -26.56 10.24
CA LEU A 1046 25.34 -26.20 8.83
C LEU A 1046 26.62 -26.43 8.02
N GLU A 1047 27.78 -26.52 8.67
CA GLU A 1047 29.05 -26.82 7.99
C GLU A 1047 29.15 -28.29 7.55
N SER A 1048 28.51 -29.23 8.27
CA SER A 1048 28.48 -30.66 7.91
C SER A 1048 27.23 -31.08 7.14
N ASP A 1049 26.08 -30.47 7.43
CA ASP A 1049 24.77 -31.02 7.05
C ASP A 1049 24.19 -30.39 5.78
N LEU A 1050 24.79 -29.32 5.25
CA LEU A 1050 24.41 -28.72 3.97
C LEU A 1050 25.08 -29.40 2.78
N ASP A 1051 24.28 -29.88 1.84
CA ASP A 1051 24.73 -30.33 0.52
C ASP A 1051 24.53 -29.19 -0.50
N VAL A 1052 25.59 -28.86 -1.25
CA VAL A 1052 25.56 -27.79 -2.27
C VAL A 1052 26.14 -28.29 -3.59
N SER A 1053 25.39 -28.08 -4.67
CA SER A 1053 25.75 -28.55 -6.01
C SER A 1053 25.47 -27.49 -7.09
N THR A 1054 26.14 -27.62 -8.24
CA THR A 1054 25.97 -26.71 -9.40
C THR A 1054 25.47 -27.48 -10.62
N SER A 1055 24.53 -26.89 -11.37
CA SER A 1055 23.89 -27.54 -12.51
C SER A 1055 24.82 -27.74 -13.73
N LYS A 1056 25.77 -26.81 -13.94
CA LYS A 1056 26.58 -26.71 -15.16
C LYS A 1056 28.09 -26.58 -14.90
N ASP A 1057 28.52 -26.59 -13.63
CA ASP A 1057 29.93 -26.39 -13.23
C ASP A 1057 30.54 -25.08 -13.80
N ASN A 1058 29.69 -24.06 -13.97
CA ASN A 1058 30.08 -22.69 -14.34
C ASN A 1058 30.27 -21.81 -13.10
N ALA A 1059 29.68 -22.15 -11.94
CA ALA A 1059 29.90 -21.49 -10.66
C ALA A 1059 30.83 -22.28 -9.72
N ILE A 1060 31.47 -21.58 -8.78
CA ILE A 1060 32.18 -22.13 -7.61
C ILE A 1060 31.44 -21.62 -6.38
N VAL A 1061 31.19 -22.51 -5.41
CA VAL A 1061 30.57 -22.15 -4.13
C VAL A 1061 31.47 -22.60 -3.00
N THR A 1062 31.64 -21.75 -1.98
CA THR A 1062 32.39 -22.05 -0.75
C THR A 1062 31.62 -21.54 0.46
N PHE A 1063 31.67 -22.30 1.57
CA PHE A 1063 31.09 -21.87 2.84
C PHE A 1063 31.93 -20.76 3.49
N GLY A 1064 31.24 -19.75 4.01
CA GLY A 1064 31.77 -18.74 4.92
C GLY A 1064 31.61 -19.18 6.38
N GLU A 1065 31.49 -18.22 7.30
CA GLU A 1065 31.31 -18.52 8.73
C GLU A 1065 29.85 -18.91 9.04
N ALA A 1066 29.67 -19.94 9.88
CA ALA A 1066 28.37 -20.27 10.46
C ALA A 1066 28.06 -19.41 11.69
N HIS A 1067 26.82 -18.94 11.78
CA HIS A 1067 26.31 -18.09 12.85
C HIS A 1067 24.95 -18.63 13.32
N GLY A 1068 24.98 -19.53 14.31
CA GLY A 1068 23.78 -20.23 14.79
C GLY A 1068 23.15 -21.06 13.68
N ASN A 1069 21.89 -20.79 13.36
CA ASN A 1069 21.17 -21.47 12.27
C ASN A 1069 21.32 -20.79 10.90
N THR A 1070 22.39 -20.01 10.69
CA THR A 1070 22.68 -19.36 9.41
C THR A 1070 24.12 -19.59 9.00
N ILE A 1071 24.38 -19.64 7.69
CA ILE A 1071 25.73 -19.73 7.11
C ILE A 1071 25.76 -18.97 5.79
N ASP A 1072 26.88 -18.32 5.49
CA ASP A 1072 27.05 -17.59 4.25
C ASP A 1072 27.62 -18.51 3.14
N LEU A 1073 27.05 -18.45 1.94
CA LEU A 1073 27.58 -19.06 0.72
C LEU A 1073 28.25 -17.99 -0.13
N VAL A 1074 29.55 -18.14 -0.38
CA VAL A 1074 30.29 -17.27 -1.31
C VAL A 1074 30.26 -17.90 -2.70
N ILE A 1075 29.66 -17.20 -3.67
CA ILE A 1075 29.45 -17.68 -5.04
C ILE A 1075 30.35 -16.88 -6.01
N LYS A 1076 31.13 -17.59 -6.82
CA LYS A 1076 32.05 -17.03 -7.83
C LYS A 1076 31.82 -17.65 -9.21
N GLY A 1077 32.00 -16.87 -10.28
CA GLY A 1077 32.04 -17.40 -11.63
C GLY A 1077 33.32 -18.19 -11.93
N LYS A 1078 33.18 -19.45 -12.37
CA LYS A 1078 34.25 -20.24 -13.00
C LYS A 1078 34.36 -19.91 -14.50
N LYS A 1079 33.22 -19.65 -15.15
CA LYS A 1079 33.12 -19.38 -16.59
C LYS A 1079 31.89 -18.53 -16.89
N GLN A 1080 32.03 -17.56 -17.80
CA GLN A 1080 30.92 -16.75 -18.32
C GLN A 1080 29.79 -17.65 -18.88
N GLY A 1081 28.54 -17.34 -18.50
CA GLY A 1081 27.36 -18.12 -18.82
C GLY A 1081 26.30 -18.01 -17.73
N ILE A 1082 25.52 -19.08 -17.56
CA ILE A 1082 24.54 -19.24 -16.48
C ILE A 1082 24.78 -20.56 -15.74
N ASP A 1083 24.46 -20.59 -14.45
CA ASP A 1083 24.39 -21.79 -13.62
C ASP A 1083 23.18 -21.73 -12.68
N VAL A 1084 22.92 -22.83 -11.97
CA VAL A 1084 21.99 -22.90 -10.84
C VAL A 1084 22.73 -23.61 -9.71
N VAL A 1085 22.80 -22.97 -8.55
CA VAL A 1085 23.29 -23.56 -7.30
C VAL A 1085 22.09 -24.15 -6.58
N THR A 1086 22.15 -25.42 -6.20
CA THR A 1086 21.13 -26.07 -5.37
C THR A 1086 21.71 -26.31 -3.99
N VAL A 1087 21.02 -25.81 -2.96
CA VAL A 1087 21.36 -25.95 -1.54
C VAL A 1087 20.34 -26.88 -0.89
N LYS A 1088 20.78 -27.84 -0.09
CA LYS A 1088 19.89 -28.80 0.59
C LYS A 1088 20.22 -28.97 2.06
N PHE A 1089 19.18 -29.15 2.87
CA PHE A 1089 19.27 -29.54 4.26
C PHE A 1089 18.22 -30.63 4.54
N GLY A 1090 18.66 -31.89 4.66
CA GLY A 1090 17.74 -33.03 4.80
C GLY A 1090 16.80 -33.17 3.59
N GLU A 1091 15.49 -32.97 3.82
CA GLU A 1091 14.47 -32.98 2.76
C GLU A 1091 14.23 -31.60 2.11
N PHE A 1092 14.68 -30.51 2.74
CA PHE A 1092 14.53 -29.16 2.23
C PHE A 1092 15.55 -28.85 1.14
N SER A 1093 15.15 -28.09 0.12
CA SER A 1093 16.00 -27.67 -0.98
C SER A 1093 15.64 -26.25 -1.43
N ALA A 1094 16.66 -25.43 -1.69
CA ALA A 1094 16.54 -24.11 -2.29
C ALA A 1094 17.44 -24.03 -3.54
N THR A 1095 17.09 -23.14 -4.47
CA THR A 1095 17.86 -22.89 -5.70
C THR A 1095 18.22 -21.42 -5.84
N ILE A 1096 19.44 -21.16 -6.31
CA ILE A 1096 19.94 -19.83 -6.61
C ILE A 1096 20.40 -19.84 -8.07
N ASN A 1097 19.76 -19.07 -8.96
CA ASN A 1097 20.26 -18.92 -10.32
C ASN A 1097 21.45 -17.95 -10.32
N VAL A 1098 22.44 -18.24 -11.16
CA VAL A 1098 23.71 -17.52 -11.19
C VAL A 1098 23.98 -17.03 -12.60
N THR A 1099 23.89 -15.72 -12.81
CA THR A 1099 24.31 -15.06 -14.05
C THR A 1099 25.78 -14.69 -13.96
N ILE A 1100 26.60 -15.16 -14.90
CA ILE A 1100 28.06 -15.06 -14.80
C ILE A 1100 28.61 -14.22 -15.96
N PHE A 1101 29.16 -13.06 -15.62
CA PHE A 1101 29.83 -12.17 -16.57
C PHE A 1101 31.35 -12.27 -16.47
N LYS A 1102 32.03 -11.98 -17.59
CA LYS A 1102 33.49 -11.87 -17.62
C LYS A 1102 33.89 -10.48 -17.12
N ASN A 1103 34.78 -10.42 -16.12
CA ASN A 1103 35.27 -9.19 -15.50
C ASN A 1103 34.15 -8.31 -14.88
N PHE A 1104 33.04 -8.90 -14.44
CA PHE A 1104 32.07 -8.18 -13.61
C PHE A 1104 32.62 -8.01 -12.20
N VAL A 1105 32.51 -6.78 -11.69
CA VAL A 1105 32.77 -6.41 -10.30
C VAL A 1105 31.40 -6.24 -9.65
N SER A 1106 31.12 -6.97 -8.57
CA SER A 1106 29.86 -6.77 -7.84
C SER A 1106 29.89 -5.39 -7.18
N GLY A 1107 28.73 -4.77 -6.94
CA GLY A 1107 28.59 -3.33 -6.61
C GLY A 1107 29.21 -2.86 -5.28
N ILE A 1108 30.07 -3.66 -4.66
CA ILE A 1108 31.01 -3.22 -3.63
C ILE A 1108 32.32 -2.94 -4.35
N GLU A 1109 32.72 -1.66 -4.43
CA GLU A 1109 34.11 -1.33 -4.71
C GLU A 1109 34.98 -2.02 -3.65
N ASN A 1110 35.63 -3.13 -4.01
CA ASN A 1110 36.85 -3.54 -3.34
C ASN A 1110 37.81 -2.36 -3.47
N VAL A 1111 37.96 -1.62 -2.37
CA VAL A 1111 38.97 -0.57 -2.26
C VAL A 1111 40.30 -1.25 -2.58
N GLU A 1112 40.92 -0.84 -3.69
CA GLU A 1112 42.23 -1.37 -4.10
C GLU A 1112 43.19 -1.30 -2.91
N ASP A 1113 44.02 -2.34 -2.73
CA ASP A 1113 45.02 -2.42 -1.66
C ASP A 1113 46.09 -1.31 -1.83
N ALA A 1114 45.76 -0.12 -1.34
CA ALA A 1114 46.58 1.08 -1.32
C ALA A 1114 46.53 1.69 0.09
N GLU A 1115 47.52 1.32 0.92
CA GLU A 1115 47.84 1.85 2.25
C GLU A 1115 46.65 2.45 3.04
N ALA A 1116 45.92 1.56 3.74
CA ALA A 1116 44.67 1.88 4.43
C ALA A 1116 44.68 3.20 5.25
N LEU A 1117 43.63 4.01 5.05
CA LEU A 1117 43.26 5.16 5.88
C LEU A 1117 42.94 4.70 7.33
N VAL A 1118 43.95 4.60 8.19
CA VAL A 1118 43.77 4.17 9.58
C VAL A 1118 43.22 5.33 10.43
N ILE A 1119 41.94 5.23 10.83
CA ILE A 1119 41.34 6.16 11.79
C ILE A 1119 41.81 5.80 13.22
N LYS A 1120 42.32 6.78 13.97
CA LYS A 1120 42.85 6.65 15.34
C LYS A 1120 42.22 7.71 16.24
N ALA A 1121 41.81 7.34 17.44
CA ALA A 1121 41.38 8.29 18.47
C ALA A 1121 42.39 8.32 19.62
N ALA A 1122 42.95 9.49 19.91
CA ALA A 1122 43.92 9.75 20.98
C ALA A 1122 43.89 11.24 21.38
N ASP A 1123 44.30 11.56 22.61
CA ASP A 1123 44.58 12.92 23.08
C ASP A 1123 43.49 13.99 22.78
N GLY A 1124 42.21 13.59 22.84
CA GLY A 1124 41.07 14.48 22.59
C GLY A 1124 40.81 14.78 21.11
N GLN A 1125 41.34 13.96 20.19
CA GLN A 1125 41.12 14.07 18.76
C GLN A 1125 40.88 12.69 18.10
N ILE A 1126 40.20 12.72 16.97
CA ILE A 1126 40.14 11.61 16.01
C ILE A 1126 40.94 12.04 14.78
N SER A 1127 41.86 11.20 14.33
CA SER A 1127 42.77 11.47 13.22
C SER A 1127 42.76 10.34 12.20
N ALA A 1128 42.97 10.67 10.93
CA ALA A 1128 43.13 9.73 9.83
C ALA A 1128 44.15 10.33 8.85
N GLU A 1129 45.38 9.83 8.89
CA GLU A 1129 46.48 10.35 8.06
C GLU A 1129 46.17 10.15 6.58
N GLY A 1130 46.35 11.18 5.75
CA GLY A 1130 45.90 11.21 4.35
C GLY A 1130 44.46 11.67 4.12
N ALA A 1131 43.59 11.73 5.14
CA ALA A 1131 42.20 12.15 4.95
C ALA A 1131 42.07 13.63 4.60
N ASN A 1132 41.19 13.91 3.63
CA ASN A 1132 40.77 15.23 3.17
C ASN A 1132 39.56 15.75 3.95
N ALA A 1133 38.76 14.85 4.53
CA ALA A 1133 37.66 15.18 5.42
C ALA A 1133 37.37 14.02 6.40
N ILE A 1134 36.87 14.38 7.58
CA ILE A 1134 36.34 13.42 8.57
C ILE A 1134 34.93 13.90 8.98
N TRP A 1135 34.00 12.96 9.08
CA TRP A 1135 32.64 13.15 9.58
C TRP A 1135 32.43 12.25 10.80
N VAL A 1136 31.70 12.75 11.79
CA VAL A 1136 31.36 12.03 13.02
C VAL A 1136 29.83 12.00 13.15
N TYR A 1137 29.29 10.80 13.34
CA TYR A 1137 27.87 10.53 13.48
C TYR A 1137 27.59 9.90 14.86
N SER A 1138 26.42 10.14 15.43
CA SER A 1138 25.93 9.35 16.56
C SER A 1138 25.57 7.93 16.11
N VAL A 1139 25.37 7.02 17.06
CA VAL A 1139 24.86 5.66 16.79
C VAL A 1139 23.53 5.64 16.02
N ASN A 1140 22.71 6.67 16.14
CA ASN A 1140 21.42 6.81 15.43
C ASN A 1140 21.58 7.49 14.05
N GLY A 1141 22.79 7.50 13.47
CA GLY A 1141 23.07 8.03 12.13
C GLY A 1141 23.08 9.56 11.98
N LYS A 1142 22.82 10.33 13.05
CA LYS A 1142 22.82 11.80 12.98
C LYS A 1142 24.23 12.35 12.91
N LEU A 1143 24.54 13.19 11.92
CA LEU A 1143 25.82 13.89 11.83
C LEU A 1143 25.99 14.87 13.02
N VAL A 1144 27.01 14.66 13.85
CA VAL A 1144 27.33 15.48 15.03
C VAL A 1144 28.57 16.35 14.85
N GLY A 1145 29.40 16.09 13.83
CA GLY A 1145 30.57 16.90 13.53
C GLY A 1145 31.19 16.58 12.18
N LYS A 1146 31.93 17.54 11.62
CA LYS A 1146 32.81 17.32 10.45
C LYS A 1146 34.02 18.24 10.47
N THR A 1147 35.09 17.85 9.79
CA THR A 1147 36.30 18.65 9.56
C THR A 1147 36.75 18.51 8.10
N SER A 1148 37.48 19.49 7.59
CA SER A 1148 38.21 19.40 6.33
C SER A 1148 39.69 19.22 6.66
N GLY A 1149 40.20 18.00 6.50
CA GLY A 1149 41.55 17.58 6.84
C GLY A 1149 41.60 16.29 7.65
N ALA A 1150 42.82 15.93 8.06
CA ALA A 1150 43.17 14.65 8.67
C ALA A 1150 42.87 14.53 10.19
N ALA A 1151 42.25 15.55 10.82
CA ALA A 1151 41.98 15.54 12.26
C ALA A 1151 40.70 16.31 12.65
N PHE A 1152 39.94 15.73 13.57
CA PHE A 1152 38.70 16.24 14.18
C PHE A 1152 38.86 16.28 15.70
N SER A 1153 38.57 17.41 16.36
CA SER A 1153 38.66 17.51 17.83
C SER A 1153 37.39 16.98 18.51
N THR A 1154 37.54 16.11 19.51
CA THR A 1154 36.42 15.55 20.28
C THR A 1154 35.98 16.45 21.43
N SER A 1155 36.62 17.60 21.65
CA SER A 1155 36.40 18.47 22.83
C SER A 1155 34.99 19.09 22.93
N GLY A 1156 34.15 18.93 21.91
CA GLY A 1156 32.75 19.37 21.88
C GLY A 1156 31.72 18.24 21.83
N LEU A 1157 32.16 16.97 21.94
CA LEU A 1157 31.27 15.81 21.97
C LEU A 1157 31.03 15.34 23.41
N THR A 1158 29.80 14.92 23.70
CA THR A 1158 29.45 14.25 24.96
C THR A 1158 30.04 12.85 25.02
N SER A 1159 30.22 12.28 26.21
CA SER A 1159 30.61 10.87 26.37
C SER A 1159 29.57 9.96 25.69
N GLY A 1160 30.01 8.98 24.89
CA GLY A 1160 29.12 8.13 24.09
C GLY A 1160 29.82 7.40 22.95
N LEU A 1161 29.07 6.53 22.26
CA LEU A 1161 29.53 5.80 21.07
C LEU A 1161 29.26 6.63 19.81
N TYR A 1162 30.28 6.77 18.96
CA TYR A 1162 30.22 7.52 17.70
C TYR A 1162 30.78 6.69 16.53
N ILE A 1163 30.21 6.92 15.35
CA ILE A 1163 30.67 6.36 14.07
C ILE A 1163 31.44 7.46 13.35
N VAL A 1164 32.70 7.21 13.02
CA VAL A 1164 33.57 8.14 12.32
C VAL A 1164 33.81 7.63 10.91
N LYS A 1165 33.63 8.51 9.92
CA LYS A 1165 33.96 8.28 8.51
C LYS A 1165 35.07 9.23 8.11
N ALA A 1166 36.15 8.73 7.52
CA ALA A 1166 37.21 9.53 6.91
C ALA A 1166 37.22 9.31 5.39
N THR A 1167 37.47 10.37 4.61
CA THR A 1167 37.65 10.28 3.15
C THR A 1167 38.88 11.07 2.72
N ASP A 1168 39.70 10.53 1.82
CA ASP A 1168 40.85 11.23 1.24
C ASP A 1168 40.48 12.14 0.03
N LYS A 1169 41.49 12.55 -0.75
CA LYS A 1169 41.29 13.36 -1.97
C LYS A 1169 40.91 12.56 -3.21
N ALA A 1170 41.16 11.25 -3.23
CA ALA A 1170 40.82 10.36 -4.33
C ALA A 1170 39.39 9.82 -4.21
N GLY A 1171 38.83 9.81 -2.99
CA GLY A 1171 37.46 9.38 -2.71
C GLY A 1171 37.38 8.11 -1.84
N HIS A 1172 38.53 7.51 -1.49
CA HIS A 1172 38.61 6.33 -0.63
C HIS A 1172 38.06 6.65 0.76
N LYS A 1173 37.33 5.70 1.36
CA LYS A 1173 36.64 5.89 2.64
C LYS A 1173 37.11 4.87 3.67
N ALA A 1174 37.33 5.32 4.90
CA ALA A 1174 37.46 4.46 6.07
C ALA A 1174 36.33 4.76 7.06
N THR A 1175 35.92 3.76 7.85
CA THR A 1175 34.89 3.94 8.89
C THR A 1175 35.31 3.20 10.17
N ALA A 1176 35.14 3.83 11.33
CA ALA A 1176 35.50 3.25 12.63
C ALA A 1176 34.51 3.68 13.73
N LYS A 1177 34.33 2.84 14.75
CA LYS A 1177 33.50 3.12 15.93
C LYS A 1177 34.39 3.48 17.13
N PHE A 1178 34.10 4.58 17.81
CA PHE A 1178 34.83 5.00 19.02
C PHE A 1178 33.89 5.34 20.17
N VAL A 1179 34.25 4.91 21.37
CA VAL A 1179 33.64 5.38 22.61
C VAL A 1179 34.46 6.59 23.09
N ILE A 1180 33.85 7.76 23.08
CA ILE A 1180 34.37 8.96 23.73
C ILE A 1180 33.96 8.85 25.21
N LYS A 1181 34.93 8.98 26.12
CA LYS A 1181 34.73 8.91 27.58
C LYS A 1181 34.76 10.30 28.18
#